data_AF-A1WQM0-F1
#
_entry.id   AF-A1WQM0-F1
#
_cell.length_a   1.000
_cell.length_b   1.000
_cell.length_c   1.000
_cell.angle_alpha   90.00
_cell.angle_beta   90.00
_cell.angle_gamma   90.00
#
_symmetry.space_group_name_H-M   'P 1'
#
loop_
_entity.id
_entity.type
_entity.pdbx_description
1 polymer ?
#
loop_
_entity_poly.entity_id
_entity_poly.type
_entity_poly.pdbx_seq_one_letter_code
_entity_poly.pdbx_strand_id
1 'polypeptide(L)'
;MSIRCDQTAPWPLLAAHFSDRGRHLDLRQAFAKDTQRFAHFSQSAPYLFADLSKNLWERDTEALLLDLARACALEQQRDAMLAGAPINSTENRAVLHTLLRRPAGLVWPGDGPQTAQRLADVHRTLDAMLAYAERVRSMQAITDVVNIGIGGSDLGPQMAVLALEEFSLPGKRMHFVSNVDGHELHRVLKGLRPESSLFLVASKTFTTAETMTNARSALAWFAAQGGRDVARHFVALTSNTEAAGAWGISTSFGFWDWVGGRYSLWSAIGLPLAIAIGAQGFRELLAGAHAMDGHFRTAPLAQNLPVRLGLLDVWYRNFQGFGSRCIAPYHAALRRYPAYLQQLEMESNGKRVGRAGGRPLAYATAPVLWGEPGTNGQHAFFQMLHQGSDVLPLEIVAVRQATHPLPGHHDLLLANALAQAQALMQGQASDDGQRHFPGNRPSSFLLLESLTPASLGALIALQEHRVFVSGSLWGINSFDQWGVELGKQLAKDLGPRLASGDLAGLDGSTAGLLGRLRTDGPTALGTGGHTAPGSQAATTARPNYRSSDFLRAHMRQTMAFYEPVATDPSGGMYHFFLDDGTVYDQRTRHLVSATRFVVTHAMLCRSTGQERYRAGLLHALEFVRNAFLDRASGGYAWLIDWHEGAATVLDGTRHCYGMAFVMLAYARALEAGVPQARDDLAQAFDTAEQHFWQAAMGLYADEADSHWTLTDYRGQNANMHACEAMISAGRATGERRYIERAEQLAQGICQRQAALSDGWVWEHFRADWSVDWNYNRHDRSNIFRPWGYQLGHQTEWAKLLLQLDDLHPAPWHRPCAQRLFDAAMAKGWDTVHGGICYGMAPDGSICDDGKYHWVQAESLAAAALLALHTGEPVYWDWYDRIWDYCWTHFVDHRHGAWFRILDRANRNHTREKSNAGKVDYHNLGACYDVLMALQAGGRQQRRA
;
A
#
# COMPACT_ATOMS: atom_id res chain seq x y z
N MET A 1 -29.40 -8.27 -37.38
CA MET A 1 -28.77 -7.70 -36.17
C MET A 1 -29.51 -8.26 -34.97
N SER A 2 -28.80 -8.65 -33.91
CA SER A 2 -29.47 -9.11 -32.69
C SER A 2 -30.17 -7.95 -31.97
N ILE A 3 -31.31 -8.24 -31.33
CA ILE A 3 -32.08 -7.28 -30.53
C ILE A 3 -31.36 -7.06 -29.20
N ARG A 4 -31.24 -5.79 -28.79
CA ARG A 4 -30.61 -5.40 -27.52
C ARG A 4 -31.53 -5.74 -26.35
N CYS A 5 -30.97 -6.11 -25.20
CA CYS A 5 -31.75 -6.63 -24.06
C CYS A 5 -32.95 -5.76 -23.66
N ASP A 6 -32.78 -4.44 -23.57
CA ASP A 6 -33.83 -3.47 -23.19
C ASP A 6 -34.95 -3.29 -24.23
N GLN A 7 -34.78 -3.83 -25.43
CA GLN A 7 -35.76 -3.78 -26.52
C GLN A 7 -36.54 -5.08 -26.68
N THR A 8 -36.24 -6.08 -25.85
CA THR A 8 -36.90 -7.39 -25.91
C THR A 8 -38.16 -7.43 -25.05
N ALA A 9 -39.09 -8.34 -25.37
CA ALA A 9 -40.29 -8.55 -24.55
C ALA A 9 -39.99 -9.04 -23.10
N PRO A 10 -38.96 -9.85 -22.81
CA PRO A 10 -38.61 -10.22 -21.44
C PRO A 10 -38.16 -9.07 -20.54
N TRP A 11 -37.63 -7.97 -21.09
CA TRP A 11 -37.12 -6.86 -20.28
C TRP A 11 -38.17 -6.18 -19.38
N PRO A 12 -39.34 -5.72 -19.89
CA PRO A 12 -40.40 -5.19 -19.04
C PRO A 12 -40.94 -6.24 -18.05
N LEU A 13 -40.93 -7.53 -18.40
CA LEU A 13 -41.31 -8.61 -17.47
C LEU A 13 -40.32 -8.74 -16.31
N LEU A 14 -39.01 -8.63 -16.58
CA LEU A 14 -37.97 -8.59 -15.55
C LEU A 14 -38.10 -7.35 -14.66
N ALA A 15 -38.43 -6.19 -15.23
CA ALA A 15 -38.64 -4.96 -14.45
C ALA A 15 -39.87 -5.05 -13.52
N ALA A 16 -40.98 -5.64 -14.02
CA ALA A 16 -42.15 -5.94 -13.21
C ALA A 16 -41.81 -6.96 -12.11
N HIS A 17 -41.17 -8.08 -12.47
CA HIS A 17 -40.75 -9.11 -11.51
C HIS A 17 -39.80 -8.57 -10.44
N PHE A 18 -38.87 -7.69 -10.80
CA PHE A 18 -38.02 -6.97 -9.85
C PHE A 18 -38.82 -6.09 -8.89
N SER A 19 -39.76 -5.30 -9.42
CA SER A 19 -40.60 -4.39 -8.63
C SER A 19 -41.53 -5.15 -7.66
N ASP A 20 -42.06 -6.28 -8.09
CA ASP A 20 -43.03 -7.06 -7.33
C ASP A 20 -42.34 -7.97 -6.29
N ARG A 21 -41.25 -8.63 -6.69
CA ARG A 21 -40.60 -9.68 -5.88
C ARG A 21 -39.09 -9.44 -5.70
N GLY A 22 -38.36 -9.17 -6.77
CA GLY A 22 -36.88 -9.19 -6.77
C GLY A 22 -36.20 -8.16 -5.86
N ARG A 23 -36.77 -6.95 -5.71
CA ARG A 23 -36.23 -5.88 -4.83
C ARG A 23 -36.40 -6.17 -3.33
N HIS A 24 -37.33 -7.07 -3.00
CA HIS A 24 -37.68 -7.44 -1.62
C HIS A 24 -37.16 -8.84 -1.26
N LEU A 25 -36.38 -9.46 -2.14
CA LEU A 25 -35.87 -10.80 -1.93
C LEU A 25 -34.89 -10.81 -0.75
N ASP A 26 -35.16 -11.68 0.21
CA ASP A 26 -34.28 -11.97 1.33
C ASP A 26 -33.71 -13.39 1.18
N LEU A 27 -32.38 -13.51 1.08
CA LEU A 27 -31.69 -14.78 0.89
C LEU A 27 -31.97 -15.77 2.02
N ARG A 28 -32.07 -15.31 3.27
CA ARG A 28 -32.32 -16.20 4.41
C ARG A 28 -33.67 -16.88 4.26
N GLN A 29 -34.69 -16.12 3.87
CA GLN A 29 -36.01 -16.67 3.56
C GLN A 29 -36.00 -17.55 2.32
N ALA A 30 -35.25 -17.17 1.27
CA ALA A 30 -35.15 -17.95 0.04
C ALA A 30 -34.55 -19.35 0.29
N PHE A 31 -33.51 -19.45 1.12
CA PHE A 31 -32.93 -20.73 1.54
C PHE A 31 -33.88 -21.53 2.45
N ALA A 32 -34.63 -20.86 3.34
CA ALA A 32 -35.60 -21.54 4.20
C ALA A 32 -36.78 -22.13 3.39
N LYS A 33 -37.22 -21.44 2.32
CA LYS A 33 -38.34 -21.86 1.47
C LYS A 33 -37.97 -22.92 0.44
N ASP A 34 -36.79 -22.85 -0.17
CA ASP A 34 -36.31 -23.81 -1.18
C ASP A 34 -35.12 -24.60 -0.62
N THR A 35 -35.40 -25.77 -0.02
CA THR A 35 -34.36 -26.68 0.50
C THR A 35 -33.48 -27.27 -0.60
N GLN A 36 -33.87 -27.16 -1.87
CA GLN A 36 -33.11 -27.58 -3.05
C GLN A 36 -32.40 -26.41 -3.74
N ARG A 37 -32.39 -25.22 -3.13
CA ARG A 37 -31.79 -24.01 -3.71
C ARG A 37 -30.32 -24.20 -4.06
N PHE A 38 -29.53 -24.76 -3.15
CA PHE A 38 -28.13 -25.07 -3.41
C PHE A 38 -27.97 -25.99 -4.62
N ALA A 39 -28.72 -27.10 -4.67
CA ALA A 39 -28.64 -28.07 -5.76
C ALA A 39 -29.08 -27.49 -7.11
N HIS A 40 -30.08 -26.60 -7.13
CA HIS A 40 -30.58 -25.94 -8.34
C HIS A 40 -29.62 -24.87 -8.87
N PHE A 41 -29.09 -24.03 -7.98
CA PHE A 41 -28.22 -22.91 -8.38
C PHE A 41 -26.74 -23.26 -8.45
N SER A 42 -26.36 -24.47 -8.06
CA SER A 42 -24.99 -24.94 -8.21
C SER A 42 -24.83 -25.82 -9.43
N GLN A 43 -23.62 -25.83 -9.99
CA GLN A 43 -23.28 -26.72 -11.09
C GLN A 43 -21.79 -26.98 -11.18
N SER A 44 -21.43 -28.14 -11.74
CA SER A 44 -20.08 -28.38 -12.21
C SER A 44 -19.89 -27.80 -13.61
N ALA A 45 -18.69 -27.31 -13.89
CA ALA A 45 -18.18 -26.99 -15.22
C ALA A 45 -16.77 -27.59 -15.34
N PRO A 46 -16.14 -27.59 -16.52
CA PRO A 46 -14.77 -28.09 -16.65
C PRO A 46 -13.84 -27.47 -15.60
N TYR A 47 -13.19 -28.33 -14.81
CA TYR A 47 -12.20 -28.00 -13.77
C TYR A 47 -12.68 -27.19 -12.55
N LEU A 48 -13.97 -26.86 -12.44
CA LEU A 48 -14.47 -26.10 -11.30
C LEU A 48 -15.95 -26.37 -11.00
N PHE A 49 -16.32 -26.20 -9.74
CA PHE A 49 -17.69 -26.18 -9.25
C PHE A 49 -18.10 -24.73 -8.95
N ALA A 50 -19.33 -24.36 -9.25
CA ALA A 50 -19.88 -23.05 -8.94
C ALA A 50 -21.16 -23.19 -8.10
N ASP A 51 -21.20 -22.49 -6.97
CA ASP A 51 -22.41 -22.26 -6.18
C ASP A 51 -22.90 -20.82 -6.40
N LEU A 52 -24.04 -20.68 -7.07
CA LEU A 52 -24.71 -19.39 -7.31
C LEU A 52 -25.94 -19.19 -6.42
N SER A 53 -26.15 -20.04 -5.40
CA SER A 53 -27.37 -20.05 -4.58
C SER A 53 -27.48 -18.85 -3.63
N LYS A 54 -26.35 -18.25 -3.24
CA LYS A 54 -26.29 -17.04 -2.40
C LYS A 54 -26.36 -15.74 -3.21
N ASN A 55 -26.95 -15.78 -4.40
CA ASN A 55 -27.26 -14.60 -5.21
C ASN A 55 -28.74 -14.23 -5.12
N LEU A 56 -29.05 -12.94 -5.30
CA LEU A 56 -30.39 -12.34 -5.14
C LEU A 56 -31.28 -12.63 -6.35
N TRP A 57 -31.48 -13.91 -6.66
CA TRP A 57 -32.37 -14.38 -7.72
C TRP A 57 -33.15 -15.64 -7.30
N GLU A 58 -34.28 -15.89 -7.95
CA GLU A 58 -35.10 -17.09 -7.77
C GLU A 58 -35.26 -17.83 -9.10
N ARG A 59 -35.89 -19.01 -9.09
CA ARG A 59 -36.07 -19.82 -10.30
C ARG A 59 -36.83 -19.06 -11.39
N ASP A 60 -37.84 -18.29 -11.00
CA ASP A 60 -38.59 -17.40 -11.90
C ASP A 60 -37.69 -16.29 -12.48
N THR A 61 -36.80 -15.71 -11.66
CA THR A 61 -35.84 -14.71 -12.13
C THR A 61 -34.90 -15.31 -13.16
N GLU A 62 -34.34 -16.49 -12.89
CA GLU A 62 -33.46 -17.21 -13.80
C GLU A 62 -34.17 -17.58 -15.11
N ALA A 63 -35.42 -18.05 -15.05
CA ALA A 63 -36.22 -18.37 -16.23
C ALA A 63 -36.41 -17.14 -17.13
N LEU A 64 -36.79 -15.99 -16.55
CA LEU A 64 -36.95 -14.74 -17.30
C LEU A 64 -35.63 -14.23 -17.91
N LEU A 65 -34.52 -14.40 -17.19
CA LEU A 65 -33.18 -14.07 -17.70
C LEU A 65 -32.75 -14.99 -18.85
N LEU A 66 -33.10 -16.28 -18.79
CA LEU A 66 -32.88 -17.21 -19.89
C LEU A 66 -33.73 -16.86 -21.12
N ASP A 67 -34.99 -16.44 -20.92
CA ASP A 67 -35.84 -15.93 -21.99
C ASP A 67 -35.27 -14.65 -22.61
N LEU A 68 -34.70 -13.76 -21.80
CA LEU A 68 -33.97 -12.59 -22.28
C LEU A 68 -32.79 -13.00 -23.16
N ALA A 69 -31.98 -13.97 -22.75
CA ALA A 69 -30.86 -14.47 -23.57
C ALA A 69 -31.32 -15.06 -24.91
N ARG A 70 -32.42 -15.82 -24.92
CA ARG A 70 -33.01 -16.35 -26.16
C ARG A 70 -33.53 -15.24 -27.06
N ALA A 71 -34.22 -14.24 -26.50
CA ALA A 71 -34.74 -13.09 -27.24
C ALA A 71 -33.61 -12.22 -27.83
N CYS A 72 -32.47 -12.14 -27.15
CA CYS A 72 -31.23 -11.52 -27.64
C CYS A 72 -30.41 -12.43 -28.57
N ALA A 73 -30.95 -13.57 -29.02
CA ALA A 73 -30.27 -14.49 -29.94
C ALA A 73 -28.82 -14.82 -29.49
N LEU A 74 -28.61 -15.03 -28.19
CA LEU A 74 -27.28 -15.17 -27.60
C LEU A 74 -26.49 -16.35 -28.22
N GLU A 75 -27.16 -17.47 -28.50
CA GLU A 75 -26.54 -18.64 -29.12
C GLU A 75 -26.03 -18.32 -30.52
N GLN A 76 -26.83 -17.63 -31.34
CA GLN A 76 -26.39 -17.20 -32.68
C GLN A 76 -25.23 -16.22 -32.61
N GLN A 77 -25.21 -15.31 -31.62
CA GLN A 77 -24.08 -14.40 -31.41
C GLN A 77 -22.81 -15.16 -31.02
N ARG A 78 -22.91 -16.14 -30.10
CA ARG A 78 -21.81 -17.03 -29.71
C ARG A 78 -21.28 -17.76 -30.94
N ASP A 79 -22.16 -18.40 -31.70
CA ASP A 79 -21.78 -19.22 -32.84
C ASP A 79 -21.10 -18.36 -33.92
N ALA A 80 -21.55 -17.11 -34.12
CA ALA A 80 -20.87 -16.15 -34.99
C ALA A 80 -19.45 -15.80 -34.51
N MET A 81 -19.21 -15.65 -33.21
CA MET A 81 -17.86 -15.47 -32.65
C MET A 81 -16.98 -16.68 -32.98
N LEU A 82 -17.46 -17.88 -32.65
CA LEU A 82 -16.71 -19.12 -32.79
C LEU A 82 -16.44 -19.50 -34.26
N ALA A 83 -17.34 -19.12 -35.17
CA ALA A 83 -17.19 -19.28 -36.62
C ALA A 83 -16.21 -18.28 -37.25
N GLY A 84 -15.77 -17.25 -36.50
CA GLY A 84 -14.86 -16.22 -36.99
C GLY A 84 -15.52 -15.12 -37.81
N ALA A 85 -16.83 -14.89 -37.62
CA ALA A 85 -17.49 -13.72 -38.18
C ALA A 85 -16.88 -12.42 -37.63
N PRO A 86 -16.90 -11.31 -38.38
CA PRO A 86 -16.33 -10.04 -37.95
C PRO A 86 -17.20 -9.33 -36.90
N ILE A 87 -17.33 -9.93 -35.71
CA ILE A 87 -18.21 -9.42 -34.65
C ILE A 87 -17.66 -8.17 -33.94
N ASN A 88 -16.36 -7.89 -34.08
CA ASN A 88 -15.79 -6.59 -33.74
C ASN A 88 -16.10 -5.62 -34.88
N SER A 89 -17.33 -5.09 -34.88
CA SER A 89 -17.89 -4.35 -36.00
C SER A 89 -17.25 -2.98 -36.22
N THR A 90 -16.67 -2.36 -35.18
CA THR A 90 -16.06 -1.04 -35.28
C THR A 90 -14.67 -1.08 -35.91
N GLU A 91 -13.98 -2.21 -35.80
CA GLU A 91 -12.68 -2.45 -36.44
C GLU A 91 -12.76 -3.41 -37.64
N ASN A 92 -13.96 -3.93 -37.94
CA ASN A 92 -14.21 -4.95 -38.97
C ASN A 92 -13.31 -6.20 -38.83
N ARG A 93 -13.20 -6.74 -37.61
CA ARG A 93 -12.33 -7.87 -37.29
C ARG A 93 -13.10 -9.05 -36.71
N ALA A 94 -12.59 -10.25 -36.98
CA ALA A 94 -12.97 -11.44 -36.24
C ALA A 94 -12.47 -11.37 -34.79
N VAL A 95 -13.06 -12.20 -33.92
CA VAL A 95 -12.66 -12.35 -32.52
C VAL A 95 -12.49 -13.82 -32.23
N LEU A 96 -11.24 -14.28 -32.19
CA LEU A 96 -10.91 -15.71 -32.30
C LEU A 96 -9.90 -16.18 -31.24
N HIS A 97 -9.88 -15.59 -30.05
CA HIS A 97 -8.99 -16.03 -28.96
C HIS A 97 -9.21 -17.51 -28.59
N THR A 98 -10.42 -18.06 -28.78
CA THR A 98 -10.72 -19.49 -28.63
C THR A 98 -9.96 -20.39 -29.63
N LEU A 99 -9.58 -19.86 -30.79
CA LEU A 99 -8.80 -20.59 -31.79
C LEU A 99 -7.36 -20.86 -31.30
N LEU A 100 -6.80 -19.97 -30.46
CA LEU A 100 -5.45 -20.08 -29.90
C LEU A 100 -5.25 -21.33 -29.01
N ARG A 101 -6.36 -21.84 -28.48
CA ARG A 101 -6.42 -22.98 -27.56
C ARG A 101 -7.15 -24.19 -28.15
N ARG A 102 -7.57 -24.11 -29.41
CA ARG A 102 -8.24 -25.23 -30.09
C ARG A 102 -7.22 -26.31 -30.49
N PRO A 103 -7.47 -27.60 -30.22
CA PRO A 103 -6.60 -28.69 -30.65
C PRO A 103 -6.32 -28.69 -32.16
N ALA A 104 -5.13 -29.15 -32.55
CA ALA A 104 -4.72 -29.17 -33.95
C ALA A 104 -5.68 -30.00 -34.81
N GLY A 105 -6.04 -29.47 -35.98
CA GLY A 105 -6.93 -30.14 -36.93
C GLY A 105 -8.40 -30.28 -36.49
N LEU A 106 -8.77 -29.81 -35.29
CA LEU A 106 -10.16 -29.89 -34.82
C LEU A 106 -11.04 -28.87 -35.56
N VAL A 107 -11.98 -29.38 -36.35
CA VAL A 107 -13.00 -28.59 -37.06
C VAL A 107 -14.30 -28.63 -36.26
N TRP A 108 -14.93 -27.48 -36.07
CA TRP A 108 -16.27 -27.38 -35.51
C TRP A 108 -17.33 -27.15 -36.59
N PRO A 109 -18.55 -27.67 -36.41
CA PRO A 109 -19.67 -27.31 -37.26
C PRO A 109 -19.85 -25.77 -37.30
N GLY A 110 -19.94 -25.21 -38.51
CA GLY A 110 -20.09 -23.76 -38.70
C GLY A 110 -18.78 -22.97 -38.76
N ASP A 111 -17.61 -23.61 -38.65
CA ASP A 111 -16.32 -22.94 -38.86
C ASP A 111 -16.29 -22.23 -40.23
N GLY A 112 -15.87 -20.96 -40.23
CA GLY A 112 -15.72 -20.19 -41.47
C GLY A 112 -14.60 -20.75 -42.38
N PRO A 113 -14.59 -20.42 -43.69
CA PRO A 113 -13.66 -20.99 -44.66
C PRO A 113 -12.16 -20.82 -44.33
N GLN A 114 -11.81 -19.77 -43.59
CA GLN A 114 -10.42 -19.47 -43.22
C GLN A 114 -9.97 -20.14 -41.91
N THR A 115 -10.88 -20.77 -41.17
CA THR A 115 -10.62 -21.27 -39.81
C THR A 115 -9.57 -22.36 -39.79
N ALA A 116 -9.64 -23.32 -40.72
CA ALA A 116 -8.66 -24.40 -40.81
C ALA A 116 -7.23 -23.87 -41.05
N GLN A 117 -7.07 -22.91 -41.97
CA GLN A 117 -5.77 -22.30 -42.24
C GLN A 117 -5.27 -21.50 -41.02
N ARG A 118 -6.13 -20.66 -40.42
CA ARG A 118 -5.77 -19.90 -39.21
C ARG A 118 -5.37 -20.82 -38.06
N LEU A 119 -6.05 -21.95 -37.88
CA LEU A 119 -5.71 -22.94 -36.87
C LEU A 119 -4.34 -23.57 -37.15
N ALA A 120 -4.05 -23.93 -38.40
CA ALA A 120 -2.73 -24.41 -38.78
C ALA A 120 -1.63 -23.37 -38.49
N ASP A 121 -1.90 -22.08 -38.77
CA ASP A 121 -0.99 -20.98 -38.46
C ASP A 121 -0.78 -20.82 -36.95
N VAL A 122 -1.84 -20.95 -36.16
CA VAL A 122 -1.81 -20.96 -34.69
C VAL A 122 -0.86 -22.03 -34.18
N HIS A 123 -1.02 -23.27 -34.62
CA HIS A 123 -0.16 -24.38 -34.16
C HIS A 123 1.28 -24.22 -34.62
N ARG A 124 1.55 -23.70 -35.83
CA ARG A 124 2.93 -23.39 -36.25
C ARG A 124 3.61 -22.38 -35.33
N THR A 125 2.93 -21.29 -34.97
CA THR A 125 3.46 -20.30 -34.02
C THR A 125 3.59 -20.90 -32.62
N LEU A 126 2.59 -21.65 -32.16
CA LEU A 126 2.59 -22.29 -30.84
C LEU A 126 3.78 -23.25 -30.69
N ASP A 127 3.96 -24.17 -31.63
CA ASP A 127 5.05 -25.15 -31.58
C ASP A 127 6.42 -24.48 -31.65
N ALA A 128 6.59 -23.44 -32.47
CA ALA A 128 7.82 -22.65 -32.52
C ALA A 128 8.10 -21.93 -31.20
N MET A 129 7.07 -21.31 -30.60
CA MET A 129 7.17 -20.63 -29.31
C MET A 129 7.51 -21.61 -28.18
N LEU A 130 6.85 -22.77 -28.13
CA LEU A 130 7.09 -23.79 -27.11
C LEU A 130 8.47 -24.43 -27.24
N ALA A 131 8.92 -24.69 -28.46
CA ALA A 131 10.29 -25.14 -28.71
C ALA A 131 11.33 -24.12 -28.23
N TYR A 132 11.07 -22.82 -28.45
CA TYR A 132 11.93 -21.75 -27.91
C TYR A 132 11.89 -21.69 -26.38
N ALA A 133 10.71 -21.83 -25.77
CA ALA A 133 10.57 -21.86 -24.32
C ALA A 133 11.41 -22.98 -23.69
N GLU A 134 11.35 -24.20 -24.23
CA GLU A 134 12.19 -25.32 -23.77
C GLU A 134 13.68 -25.07 -23.98
N ARG A 135 14.05 -24.43 -25.10
CA ARG A 135 15.43 -24.03 -25.31
C ARG A 135 15.90 -23.06 -24.22
N VAL A 136 15.14 -22.02 -23.89
CA VAL A 136 15.48 -21.09 -22.79
C VAL A 136 15.55 -21.82 -21.45
N ARG A 137 14.61 -22.73 -21.17
CA ARG A 137 14.61 -23.58 -19.96
C ARG A 137 15.91 -24.36 -19.81
N SER A 138 16.43 -24.92 -20.90
CA SER A 138 17.72 -25.64 -20.92
C SER A 138 18.96 -24.75 -20.78
N MET A 139 18.85 -23.44 -21.06
CA MET A 139 19.97 -22.50 -20.95
C MET A 139 20.23 -22.15 -19.48
N GLN A 140 21.18 -22.85 -18.84
CA GLN A 140 21.60 -22.57 -17.46
C GLN A 140 22.20 -21.16 -17.30
N ALA A 141 22.82 -20.62 -18.36
CA ALA A 141 23.40 -19.29 -18.34
C ALA A 141 22.35 -18.16 -18.21
N ILE A 142 21.10 -18.39 -18.63
CA ILE A 142 20.02 -17.40 -18.50
C ILE A 142 19.28 -17.64 -17.18
N THR A 143 19.48 -16.76 -16.21
CA THR A 143 18.85 -16.83 -14.89
C THR A 143 17.68 -15.87 -14.72
N ASP A 144 17.58 -14.84 -15.58
CA ASP A 144 16.56 -13.81 -15.48
C ASP A 144 15.85 -13.65 -16.81
N VAL A 145 14.51 -13.63 -16.78
CA VAL A 145 13.66 -13.41 -17.94
C VAL A 145 12.77 -12.21 -17.66
N VAL A 146 12.91 -11.15 -18.43
CA VAL A 146 12.23 -9.87 -18.23
C VAL A 146 11.21 -9.66 -19.34
N ASN A 147 9.94 -9.77 -19.02
CA ASN A 147 8.86 -9.38 -19.93
C ASN A 147 8.68 -7.86 -19.89
N ILE A 148 8.78 -7.21 -21.05
CA ILE A 148 8.53 -5.78 -21.22
C ILE A 148 7.27 -5.62 -22.08
N GLY A 149 6.16 -5.20 -21.47
CA GLY A 149 4.86 -5.04 -22.13
C GLY A 149 3.88 -4.32 -21.21
N ILE A 150 2.81 -3.73 -21.74
CA ILE A 150 1.79 -3.04 -20.92
C ILE A 150 0.39 -3.55 -21.24
N GLY A 151 -0.51 -3.48 -20.26
CA GLY A 151 -1.90 -3.92 -20.39
C GLY A 151 -1.98 -5.41 -20.70
N GLY A 152 -2.53 -5.76 -21.86
CA GLY A 152 -2.73 -7.17 -22.25
C GLY A 152 -1.43 -7.96 -22.47
N SER A 153 -0.34 -7.26 -22.78
CA SER A 153 1.00 -7.84 -22.93
C SER A 153 1.71 -8.10 -21.58
N ASP A 154 1.06 -7.77 -20.46
CA ASP A 154 1.65 -7.86 -19.12
C ASP A 154 0.73 -8.53 -18.10
N LEU A 155 -0.50 -8.01 -17.91
CA LEU A 155 -1.40 -8.43 -16.83
C LEU A 155 -1.72 -9.94 -16.89
N GLY A 156 -1.97 -10.47 -18.09
CA GLY A 156 -2.21 -11.91 -18.29
C GLY A 156 -0.97 -12.75 -17.94
N PRO A 157 0.18 -12.52 -18.63
CA PRO A 157 1.44 -13.18 -18.32
C PRO A 157 1.86 -13.12 -16.85
N GLN A 158 1.83 -11.93 -16.25
CA GLN A 158 2.22 -11.71 -14.85
C GLN A 158 1.30 -12.48 -13.90
N MET A 159 -0.01 -12.40 -14.09
CA MET A 159 -0.97 -13.14 -13.28
C MET A 159 -0.77 -14.64 -13.39
N ALA A 160 -0.61 -15.18 -14.61
CA ALA A 160 -0.51 -16.62 -14.81
C ALA A 160 0.81 -17.20 -14.31
N VAL A 161 1.93 -16.47 -14.45
CA VAL A 161 3.22 -16.89 -13.88
C VAL A 161 3.17 -16.94 -12.36
N LEU A 162 2.55 -15.95 -11.72
CA LEU A 162 2.35 -15.97 -10.26
C LEU A 162 1.39 -17.07 -9.82
N ALA A 163 0.28 -17.26 -10.54
CA ALA A 163 -0.71 -18.29 -10.21
C ALA A 163 -0.16 -19.71 -10.30
N LEU A 164 0.81 -19.95 -11.19
CA LEU A 164 1.42 -21.26 -11.44
C LEU A 164 2.89 -21.32 -10.98
N GLU A 165 3.26 -20.52 -9.98
CA GLU A 165 4.62 -20.44 -9.46
C GLU A 165 5.17 -21.82 -9.05
N GLU A 166 4.32 -22.72 -8.55
CA GLU A 166 4.70 -24.08 -8.13
C GLU A 166 5.10 -25.01 -9.28
N PHE A 167 4.66 -24.70 -10.49
CA PHE A 167 5.09 -25.40 -11.71
C PHE A 167 6.31 -24.74 -12.35
N SER A 168 6.79 -23.62 -11.77
CA SER A 168 7.89 -22.86 -12.35
C SER A 168 9.22 -23.59 -12.21
N LEU A 169 10.04 -23.53 -13.26
CA LEU A 169 11.36 -24.12 -13.27
C LEU A 169 12.26 -23.44 -12.22
N PRO A 170 12.90 -24.21 -11.32
CA PRO A 170 13.87 -23.66 -10.38
C PRO A 170 15.04 -22.97 -11.11
N GLY A 171 15.52 -21.87 -10.54
CA GLY A 171 16.73 -21.17 -11.01
C GLY A 171 16.49 -20.11 -12.10
N LYS A 172 15.27 -19.94 -12.61
CA LYS A 172 14.90 -18.81 -13.46
C LYS A 172 13.97 -17.85 -12.72
N ARG A 173 14.34 -16.57 -12.71
CA ARG A 173 13.54 -15.48 -12.15
C ARG A 173 12.77 -14.77 -13.26
N MET A 174 11.46 -14.69 -13.10
CA MET A 174 10.56 -14.03 -14.05
C MET A 174 10.28 -12.60 -13.56
N HIS A 175 10.58 -11.61 -14.38
CA HIS A 175 10.38 -10.19 -14.10
C HIS A 175 9.40 -9.60 -15.11
N PHE A 176 8.63 -8.60 -14.68
CA PHE A 176 7.62 -7.92 -15.50
C PHE A 176 7.81 -6.42 -15.38
N VAL A 177 7.93 -5.74 -16.52
CA VAL A 177 8.11 -4.28 -16.64
C VAL A 177 7.07 -3.76 -17.60
N SER A 178 6.23 -2.83 -17.13
CA SER A 178 5.06 -2.34 -17.84
C SER A 178 4.93 -0.83 -17.86
N ASN A 179 5.16 -0.16 -16.75
CA ASN A 179 4.99 1.27 -16.59
C ASN A 179 6.10 2.04 -17.31
N VAL A 180 5.78 3.21 -17.87
CA VAL A 180 6.78 4.13 -18.43
C VAL A 180 7.55 4.90 -17.35
N ASP A 181 7.04 4.88 -16.11
CA ASP A 181 7.80 5.32 -14.94
C ASP A 181 9.10 4.51 -14.82
N GLY A 182 10.22 5.18 -15.10
CA GLY A 182 11.54 4.57 -15.15
C GLY A 182 11.97 3.89 -13.85
N HIS A 183 11.32 4.16 -12.71
CA HIS A 183 11.59 3.48 -11.45
C HIS A 183 11.35 1.97 -11.53
N GLU A 184 10.34 1.51 -12.28
CA GLU A 184 10.04 0.09 -12.40
C GLU A 184 11.17 -0.66 -13.13
N LEU A 185 11.52 -0.20 -14.34
CA LEU A 185 12.62 -0.78 -15.10
C LEU A 185 13.94 -0.65 -14.35
N HIS A 186 14.25 0.51 -13.78
CA HIS A 186 15.50 0.75 -13.05
C HIS A 186 15.66 -0.21 -11.87
N ARG A 187 14.58 -0.45 -11.09
CA ARG A 187 14.59 -1.40 -9.98
C ARG A 187 14.91 -2.82 -10.46
N VAL A 188 14.31 -3.25 -11.57
CA VAL A 188 14.57 -4.58 -12.13
C VAL A 188 16.02 -4.66 -12.58
N LEU A 189 16.49 -3.73 -13.43
CA LEU A 189 17.84 -3.74 -14.00
C LEU A 189 18.96 -3.73 -12.94
N LYS A 190 18.74 -3.10 -11.77
CA LYS A 190 19.72 -3.07 -10.67
C LYS A 190 20.13 -4.47 -10.18
N GLY A 191 19.24 -5.46 -10.28
CA GLY A 191 19.51 -6.84 -9.87
C GLY A 191 19.99 -7.75 -11.00
N LEU A 192 20.09 -7.26 -12.23
CA LEU A 192 20.37 -8.07 -13.41
C LEU A 192 21.85 -8.02 -13.82
N ARG A 193 22.27 -9.07 -14.54
CA ARG A 193 23.54 -9.11 -15.26
C ARG A 193 23.29 -9.31 -16.76
N PRO A 194 23.95 -8.57 -17.65
CA PRO A 194 23.66 -8.65 -19.08
C PRO A 194 23.86 -10.07 -19.63
N GLU A 195 24.91 -10.78 -19.20
CA GLU A 195 25.25 -12.14 -19.66
C GLU A 195 24.24 -13.21 -19.25
N SER A 196 23.39 -12.95 -18.25
CA SER A 196 22.42 -13.91 -17.71
C SER A 196 20.96 -13.47 -17.81
N SER A 197 20.66 -12.41 -18.55
CA SER A 197 19.31 -11.83 -18.66
C SER A 197 18.75 -11.93 -20.07
N LEU A 198 17.50 -12.41 -20.21
CA LEU A 198 16.75 -12.46 -21.45
C LEU A 198 15.58 -11.47 -21.39
N PHE A 199 15.48 -10.57 -22.37
CA PHE A 199 14.40 -9.59 -22.48
C PHE A 199 13.38 -10.04 -23.53
N LEU A 200 12.10 -10.12 -23.13
CA LEU A 200 10.97 -10.41 -24.00
C LEU A 200 10.20 -9.10 -24.25
N VAL A 201 10.28 -8.55 -25.45
CA VAL A 201 9.63 -7.28 -25.82
C VAL A 201 8.26 -7.57 -26.43
N ALA A 202 7.20 -7.32 -25.67
CA ALA A 202 5.83 -7.73 -25.96
C ALA A 202 4.94 -6.56 -26.41
N SER A 203 4.84 -6.36 -27.73
CA SER A 203 3.98 -5.32 -28.32
C SER A 203 3.48 -5.75 -29.70
N LYS A 204 2.17 -5.82 -29.87
CA LYS A 204 1.52 -6.23 -31.14
C LYS A 204 2.04 -5.46 -32.35
N THR A 205 2.10 -4.14 -32.22
CA THR A 205 2.51 -3.20 -33.27
C THR A 205 4.00 -2.88 -33.24
N PHE A 206 4.68 -3.19 -32.13
CA PHE A 206 6.06 -2.77 -31.85
C PHE A 206 6.24 -1.24 -31.85
N THR A 207 5.18 -0.51 -31.46
CA THR A 207 5.17 0.96 -31.45
C THR A 207 4.60 1.56 -30.17
N THR A 208 4.13 0.74 -29.22
CA THR A 208 3.59 1.19 -27.93
C THR A 208 4.63 2.02 -27.17
N ALA A 209 4.31 3.27 -26.84
CA ALA A 209 5.28 4.25 -26.37
C ALA A 209 6.00 3.80 -25.08
N GLU A 210 5.26 3.28 -24.12
CA GLU A 210 5.75 2.78 -22.84
C GLU A 210 6.69 1.58 -23.04
N THR A 211 6.21 0.55 -23.75
CA THR A 211 6.97 -0.66 -24.06
C THR A 211 8.24 -0.36 -24.86
N MET A 212 8.17 0.51 -25.86
CA MET A 212 9.33 0.87 -26.69
C MET A 212 10.34 1.73 -25.93
N THR A 213 9.87 2.63 -25.07
CA THR A 213 10.76 3.40 -24.18
C THR A 213 11.51 2.45 -23.24
N ASN A 214 10.81 1.53 -22.57
CA ASN A 214 11.44 0.54 -21.70
C ASN A 214 12.40 -0.39 -22.45
N ALA A 215 12.01 -0.88 -23.63
CA ALA A 215 12.86 -1.76 -24.44
C ALA A 215 14.15 -1.04 -24.91
N ARG A 216 14.07 0.24 -25.31
CA ARG A 216 15.25 1.05 -25.65
C ARG A 216 16.16 1.24 -24.44
N SER A 217 15.60 1.55 -23.28
CA SER A 217 16.36 1.71 -22.03
C SER A 217 17.03 0.40 -21.61
N ALA A 218 16.35 -0.74 -21.73
CA ALA A 218 16.92 -2.05 -21.45
C ALA A 218 18.04 -2.41 -22.45
N LEU A 219 17.88 -2.10 -23.74
CA LEU A 219 18.90 -2.30 -24.76
C LEU A 219 20.13 -1.41 -24.52
N ALA A 220 19.92 -0.14 -24.17
CA ALA A 220 20.98 0.80 -23.82
C ALA A 220 21.74 0.35 -22.57
N TRP A 221 21.03 -0.10 -21.54
CA TRP A 221 21.63 -0.68 -20.34
C TRP A 221 22.45 -1.93 -20.68
N PHE A 222 21.90 -2.84 -21.49
CA PHE A 222 22.57 -4.07 -21.90
C PHE A 222 23.91 -3.77 -22.58
N ALA A 223 23.92 -2.84 -23.53
CA ALA A 223 25.14 -2.39 -24.19
C ALA A 223 26.12 -1.72 -23.22
N ALA A 224 25.63 -0.85 -22.32
CA ALA A 224 26.46 -0.14 -21.34
C ALA A 224 27.12 -1.08 -20.31
N GLN A 225 26.48 -2.20 -19.97
CA GLN A 225 27.03 -3.23 -19.09
C GLN A 225 27.93 -4.25 -19.83
N GLY A 226 28.25 -4.01 -21.11
CA GLY A 226 29.16 -4.85 -21.90
C GLY A 226 28.48 -5.98 -22.70
N GLY A 227 27.16 -6.03 -22.73
CA GLY A 227 26.39 -6.94 -23.58
C GLY A 227 26.56 -6.62 -25.06
N ARG A 228 26.78 -7.64 -25.89
CA ARG A 228 27.04 -7.50 -27.35
C ARG A 228 26.11 -8.29 -28.25
N ASP A 229 25.49 -9.35 -27.74
CA ASP A 229 24.69 -10.30 -28.52
C ASP A 229 23.18 -10.05 -28.34
N VAL A 230 22.66 -9.04 -29.04
CA VAL A 230 21.23 -8.68 -28.97
C VAL A 230 20.34 -9.86 -29.41
N ALA A 231 20.74 -10.60 -30.44
CA ALA A 231 20.00 -11.74 -30.98
C ALA A 231 19.77 -12.85 -29.94
N ARG A 232 20.71 -13.04 -29.01
CA ARG A 232 20.59 -13.99 -27.91
C ARG A 232 19.78 -13.48 -26.73
N HIS A 233 19.86 -12.18 -26.43
CA HIS A 233 19.34 -11.60 -25.19
C HIS A 233 18.01 -10.84 -25.36
N PHE A 234 17.52 -10.66 -26.59
CA PHE A 234 16.25 -10.00 -26.87
C PHE A 234 15.39 -10.85 -27.80
N VAL A 235 14.10 -10.95 -27.48
CA VAL A 235 13.07 -11.65 -28.25
C VAL A 235 11.88 -10.74 -28.41
N ALA A 236 11.27 -10.69 -29.59
CA ALA A 236 10.09 -9.87 -29.83
C ALA A 236 8.81 -10.72 -29.92
N LEU A 237 7.78 -10.34 -29.17
CA LEU A 237 6.43 -10.91 -29.27
C LEU A 237 5.58 -9.90 -30.03
N THR A 238 5.64 -9.97 -31.36
CA THR A 238 5.11 -8.93 -32.26
C THR A 238 4.78 -9.45 -33.65
N SER A 239 3.76 -8.85 -34.27
CA SER A 239 3.47 -9.06 -35.70
C SER A 239 4.39 -8.25 -36.63
N ASN A 240 5.11 -7.26 -36.09
CA ASN A 240 6.00 -6.38 -36.85
C ASN A 240 7.45 -6.88 -36.77
N THR A 241 7.73 -8.00 -37.44
CA THR A 241 9.04 -8.68 -37.36
C THR A 241 10.15 -7.86 -38.02
N GLU A 242 9.84 -7.04 -39.02
CA GLU A 242 10.80 -6.14 -39.67
C GLU A 242 11.33 -5.07 -38.70
N ALA A 243 10.43 -4.42 -37.94
CA ALA A 243 10.83 -3.41 -36.96
C ALA A 243 11.67 -4.01 -35.82
N ALA A 244 11.35 -5.22 -35.38
CA ALA A 244 12.18 -5.94 -34.41
C ALA A 244 13.55 -6.31 -34.99
N GLY A 245 13.60 -6.78 -36.24
CA GLY A 245 14.83 -7.12 -36.95
C GLY A 245 15.79 -5.94 -37.09
N ALA A 246 15.27 -4.72 -37.31
CA ALA A 246 16.06 -3.49 -37.35
C ALA A 246 16.79 -3.18 -36.03
N TRP A 247 16.36 -3.75 -34.90
CA TRP A 247 17.03 -3.63 -33.60
C TRP A 247 18.04 -4.76 -33.33
N GLY A 248 18.25 -5.66 -34.31
CA GLY A 248 19.11 -6.84 -34.14
C GLY A 248 18.42 -8.02 -33.46
N ILE A 249 17.09 -7.97 -33.27
CA ILE A 249 16.31 -9.08 -32.70
C ILE A 249 16.00 -10.08 -33.82
N SER A 250 16.67 -11.24 -33.79
CA SER A 250 16.48 -12.30 -34.79
C SER A 250 15.37 -13.29 -34.44
N THR A 251 14.99 -13.39 -33.17
CA THR A 251 13.90 -14.26 -32.72
C THR A 251 12.64 -13.45 -32.47
N SER A 252 11.58 -13.75 -33.24
CA SER A 252 10.27 -13.13 -33.05
C SER A 252 9.12 -14.13 -33.19
N PHE A 253 8.06 -13.90 -32.42
CA PHE A 253 6.83 -14.68 -32.46
C PHE A 253 5.64 -13.75 -32.72
N GLY A 254 5.04 -13.90 -33.89
CA GLY A 254 3.88 -13.11 -34.31
C GLY A 254 2.56 -13.61 -33.74
N PHE A 255 1.58 -12.72 -33.72
CA PHE A 255 0.18 -13.04 -33.43
C PHE A 255 -0.74 -12.11 -34.21
N TRP A 256 -2.02 -12.47 -34.30
CA TRP A 256 -2.94 -11.91 -35.30
C TRP A 256 -3.76 -10.70 -34.81
N ASP A 257 -4.33 -9.98 -35.76
CA ASP A 257 -5.18 -8.80 -35.54
C ASP A 257 -6.47 -9.14 -34.75
N TRP A 258 -7.05 -10.31 -34.98
CA TRP A 258 -8.23 -10.85 -34.28
C TRP A 258 -7.98 -11.29 -32.83
N VAL A 259 -6.74 -11.21 -32.35
CA VAL A 259 -6.38 -11.39 -30.94
C VAL A 259 -6.36 -10.02 -30.27
N GLY A 260 -7.38 -9.74 -29.45
CA GLY A 260 -7.42 -8.56 -28.58
C GLY A 260 -6.39 -8.67 -27.46
N GLY A 261 -5.79 -7.55 -27.05
CA GLY A 261 -4.72 -7.55 -26.05
C GLY A 261 -5.10 -8.23 -24.73
N ARG A 262 -6.27 -7.89 -24.18
CA ARG A 262 -6.81 -8.51 -22.94
C ARG A 262 -7.23 -9.98 -23.07
N TYR A 263 -7.16 -10.55 -24.28
CA TYR A 263 -7.43 -11.96 -24.61
C TYR A 263 -6.19 -12.66 -25.19
N SER A 264 -4.98 -12.11 -24.98
CA SER A 264 -3.77 -12.52 -25.72
C SER A 264 -2.86 -13.52 -25.02
N LEU A 265 -3.09 -13.82 -23.73
CA LEU A 265 -2.27 -14.76 -22.93
C LEU A 265 -2.02 -16.10 -23.65
N TRP A 266 -2.99 -16.58 -24.41
CA TRP A 266 -2.98 -17.86 -25.14
C TRP A 266 -2.04 -17.87 -26.37
N SER A 267 -1.60 -16.70 -26.82
CA SER A 267 -0.78 -16.50 -28.02
C SER A 267 0.72 -16.47 -27.71
N ALA A 268 1.54 -15.93 -28.62
CA ALA A 268 2.94 -15.59 -28.41
C ALA A 268 3.19 -14.80 -27.11
N ILE A 269 2.23 -13.97 -26.67
CA ILE A 269 2.29 -13.21 -25.41
C ILE A 269 2.43 -14.13 -24.18
N GLY A 270 2.01 -15.40 -24.27
CA GLY A 270 2.20 -16.41 -23.24
C GLY A 270 3.62 -16.96 -23.10
N LEU A 271 4.58 -16.55 -23.93
CA LEU A 271 5.96 -17.03 -23.87
C LEU A 271 6.61 -16.97 -22.47
N PRO A 272 6.56 -15.88 -21.68
CA PRO A 272 7.08 -15.88 -20.31
C PRO A 272 6.49 -17.01 -19.45
N LEU A 273 5.20 -17.29 -19.59
CA LEU A 273 4.57 -18.40 -18.88
C LEU A 273 5.07 -19.75 -19.38
N ALA A 274 5.14 -19.96 -20.70
CA ALA A 274 5.68 -21.19 -21.27
C ALA A 274 7.13 -21.45 -20.84
N ILE A 275 7.96 -20.39 -20.68
CA ILE A 275 9.30 -20.51 -20.12
C ILE A 275 9.24 -20.94 -18.65
N ALA A 276 8.34 -20.34 -17.86
CA ALA A 276 8.19 -20.65 -16.45
C ALA A 276 7.75 -22.11 -16.22
N ILE A 277 6.65 -22.56 -16.83
CA ILE A 277 6.01 -23.85 -16.53
C ILE A 277 6.28 -24.96 -17.55
N GLY A 278 6.97 -24.65 -18.64
CA GLY A 278 7.30 -25.59 -19.72
C GLY A 278 6.18 -25.79 -20.73
N ALA A 279 6.51 -26.44 -21.85
CA ALA A 279 5.62 -26.67 -22.97
C ALA A 279 4.41 -27.54 -22.59
N GLN A 280 4.62 -28.55 -21.76
CA GLN A 280 3.55 -29.41 -21.28
C GLN A 280 2.55 -28.64 -20.42
N GLY A 281 3.01 -27.89 -19.43
CA GLY A 281 2.15 -27.05 -18.60
C GLY A 281 1.39 -26.00 -19.42
N PHE A 282 2.03 -25.39 -20.43
CA PHE A 282 1.34 -24.45 -21.31
C PHE A 282 0.26 -25.13 -22.17
N ARG A 283 0.51 -26.35 -22.68
CA ARG A 283 -0.52 -27.11 -23.40
C ARG A 283 -1.69 -27.51 -22.50
N GLU A 284 -1.43 -27.85 -21.24
CA GLU A 284 -2.47 -28.14 -20.24
C GLU A 284 -3.34 -26.90 -19.96
N LEU A 285 -2.73 -25.72 -19.84
CA LEU A 285 -3.43 -24.44 -19.74
C LEU A 285 -4.39 -24.24 -20.93
N LEU A 286 -3.90 -24.43 -22.16
CA LEU A 286 -4.74 -24.33 -23.36
C LEU A 286 -5.85 -25.37 -23.35
N ALA A 287 -5.57 -26.62 -22.97
CA ALA A 287 -6.56 -27.69 -22.91
C ALA A 287 -7.68 -27.40 -21.90
N GLY A 288 -7.35 -26.85 -20.73
CA GLY A 288 -8.34 -26.45 -19.74
C GLY A 288 -9.25 -25.32 -20.22
N ALA A 289 -8.66 -24.30 -20.85
CA ALA A 289 -9.40 -23.22 -21.47
C ALA A 289 -10.29 -23.71 -22.63
N HIS A 290 -9.80 -24.64 -23.44
CA HIS A 290 -10.58 -25.27 -24.51
C HIS A 290 -11.76 -26.11 -23.99
N ALA A 291 -11.59 -26.80 -22.86
CA ALA A 291 -12.69 -27.53 -22.25
C ALA A 291 -13.84 -26.57 -21.87
N MET A 292 -13.51 -25.40 -21.33
CA MET A 292 -14.50 -24.35 -21.06
C MET A 292 -15.11 -23.75 -22.34
N ASP A 293 -14.35 -23.62 -23.44
CA ASP A 293 -14.93 -23.27 -24.75
C ASP A 293 -15.95 -24.31 -25.22
N GLY A 294 -15.63 -25.60 -25.05
CA GLY A 294 -16.52 -26.71 -25.37
C GLY A 294 -17.82 -26.65 -24.56
N HIS A 295 -17.71 -26.40 -23.25
CA HIS A 295 -18.84 -26.16 -22.36
C HIS A 295 -19.69 -24.98 -22.84
N PHE A 296 -19.06 -23.83 -23.08
CA PHE A 296 -19.76 -22.62 -23.54
C PHE A 296 -20.47 -22.82 -24.89
N ARG A 297 -19.86 -23.57 -25.81
CA ARG A 297 -20.41 -23.87 -27.14
C ARG A 297 -21.63 -24.81 -27.07
N THR A 298 -21.59 -25.82 -26.20
CA THR A 298 -22.51 -26.97 -26.32
C THR A 298 -23.51 -27.12 -25.17
N ALA A 299 -23.22 -26.59 -23.99
CA ALA A 299 -24.14 -26.69 -22.86
C ALA A 299 -25.41 -25.85 -23.12
N PRO A 300 -26.61 -26.39 -22.82
CA PRO A 300 -27.84 -25.62 -22.84
C PRO A 300 -27.73 -24.37 -21.96
N LEU A 301 -28.35 -23.24 -22.35
CA LEU A 301 -28.22 -21.96 -21.64
C LEU A 301 -28.42 -22.07 -20.11
N ALA A 302 -29.38 -22.88 -19.66
CA ALA A 302 -29.69 -23.09 -18.24
C ALA A 302 -28.60 -23.86 -17.45
N GLN A 303 -27.69 -24.55 -18.14
CA GLN A 303 -26.57 -25.31 -17.55
C GLN A 303 -25.20 -24.73 -17.97
N ASN A 304 -25.21 -23.60 -18.68
CA ASN A 304 -24.01 -22.99 -19.23
C ASN A 304 -23.49 -21.93 -18.24
N LEU A 305 -22.37 -22.24 -17.58
CA LEU A 305 -21.87 -21.43 -16.45
C LEU A 305 -21.52 -19.98 -16.86
N PRO A 306 -20.77 -19.74 -17.95
CA PRO A 306 -20.57 -18.37 -18.44
C PRO A 306 -21.87 -17.61 -18.71
N VAL A 307 -22.89 -18.28 -19.26
CA VAL A 307 -24.20 -17.67 -19.53
C VAL A 307 -24.88 -17.27 -18.23
N ARG A 308 -24.96 -18.18 -17.25
CA ARG A 308 -25.61 -17.91 -15.96
C ARG A 308 -24.93 -16.75 -15.22
N LEU A 309 -23.60 -16.71 -15.21
CA LEU A 309 -22.86 -15.59 -14.62
C LEU A 309 -23.09 -14.27 -15.37
N GLY A 310 -23.10 -14.28 -16.70
CA GLY A 310 -23.37 -13.08 -17.50
C GLY A 310 -24.81 -12.58 -17.35
N LEU A 311 -25.78 -13.47 -17.17
CA LEU A 311 -27.16 -13.13 -16.84
C LEU A 311 -27.28 -12.51 -15.45
N LEU A 312 -26.53 -13.04 -14.48
CA LEU A 312 -26.44 -12.48 -13.15
C LEU A 312 -25.85 -11.06 -13.16
N ASP A 313 -24.87 -10.80 -14.04
CA ASP A 313 -24.32 -9.45 -14.22
C ASP A 313 -25.37 -8.46 -14.75
N VAL A 314 -26.17 -8.86 -15.74
CA VAL A 314 -27.29 -8.05 -16.25
C VAL A 314 -28.33 -7.81 -15.14
N TRP A 315 -28.67 -8.86 -14.37
CA TRP A 315 -29.59 -8.75 -13.25
C TRP A 315 -29.10 -7.73 -12.21
N TYR A 316 -27.85 -7.86 -11.78
CA TYR A 316 -27.28 -6.98 -10.78
C TYR A 316 -27.11 -5.56 -11.26
N ARG A 317 -26.63 -5.38 -12.49
CA ARG A 317 -26.37 -4.05 -13.02
C ARG A 317 -27.65 -3.28 -13.32
N ASN A 318 -28.60 -3.92 -13.99
CA ASN A 318 -29.70 -3.21 -14.65
C ASN A 318 -30.98 -3.19 -13.82
N PHE A 319 -31.15 -4.12 -12.87
CA PHE A 319 -32.33 -4.18 -12.02
C PHE A 319 -31.97 -3.87 -10.57
N GLN A 320 -30.99 -4.56 -9.98
CA GLN A 320 -30.55 -4.27 -8.59
C GLN A 320 -29.74 -2.95 -8.48
N GLY A 321 -29.18 -2.46 -9.59
CA GLY A 321 -28.44 -1.20 -9.64
C GLY A 321 -27.03 -1.26 -9.06
N PHE A 322 -26.46 -2.45 -8.86
CA PHE A 322 -25.16 -2.59 -8.22
C PHE A 322 -24.03 -2.05 -9.11
N GLY A 323 -23.29 -1.09 -8.54
CA GLY A 323 -22.26 -0.30 -9.20
C GLY A 323 -20.95 -1.06 -9.46
N SER A 324 -20.70 -2.10 -8.67
CA SER A 324 -19.36 -2.63 -8.42
C SER A 324 -19.43 -4.10 -8.00
N ARG A 325 -18.39 -4.89 -8.29
CA ARG A 325 -18.26 -6.32 -7.95
C ARG A 325 -16.86 -6.59 -7.36
N CYS A 326 -16.83 -7.18 -6.16
CA CYS A 326 -15.60 -7.54 -5.46
C CYS A 326 -15.15 -8.97 -5.84
N ILE A 327 -13.88 -9.18 -6.15
CA ILE A 327 -13.27 -10.48 -6.47
C ILE A 327 -12.29 -10.85 -5.35
N ALA A 328 -12.56 -11.93 -4.61
CA ALA A 328 -11.74 -12.40 -3.50
C ALA A 328 -11.26 -13.83 -3.74
N PRO A 329 -10.07 -14.03 -4.35
CA PRO A 329 -9.48 -15.35 -4.44
C PRO A 329 -8.88 -15.77 -3.09
N TYR A 330 -9.32 -16.90 -2.55
CA TYR A 330 -8.75 -17.54 -1.36
C TYR A 330 -7.59 -18.44 -1.78
N HIS A 331 -6.59 -17.82 -2.41
CA HIS A 331 -5.32 -18.43 -2.78
C HIS A 331 -4.28 -17.33 -3.05
N ALA A 332 -3.16 -17.32 -2.34
CA ALA A 332 -2.18 -16.24 -2.41
C ALA A 332 -1.55 -16.05 -3.81
N ALA A 333 -1.38 -17.15 -4.56
CA ALA A 333 -0.85 -17.11 -5.93
C ALA A 333 -1.76 -16.33 -6.91
N LEU A 334 -3.05 -16.21 -6.61
CA LEU A 334 -4.03 -15.49 -7.43
C LEU A 334 -4.11 -13.98 -7.11
N ARG A 335 -3.12 -13.40 -6.41
CA ARG A 335 -3.09 -11.97 -6.04
C ARG A 335 -3.20 -10.98 -7.20
N ARG A 336 -2.85 -11.38 -8.43
CA ARG A 336 -3.02 -10.55 -9.63
C ARG A 336 -4.27 -10.89 -10.45
N TYR A 337 -5.06 -11.88 -10.01
CA TYR A 337 -6.29 -12.26 -10.69
C TYR A 337 -7.34 -11.13 -10.72
N PRO A 338 -7.61 -10.39 -9.62
CA PRO A 338 -8.52 -9.23 -9.68
C PRO A 338 -8.05 -8.16 -10.67
N ALA A 339 -6.76 -7.82 -10.69
CA ALA A 339 -6.19 -6.84 -11.61
C ALA A 339 -6.27 -7.28 -13.08
N TYR A 340 -6.09 -8.58 -13.36
CA TYR A 340 -6.31 -9.12 -14.69
C TYR A 340 -7.78 -9.00 -15.13
N LEU A 341 -8.74 -9.34 -14.25
CA LEU A 341 -10.16 -9.23 -14.55
C LEU A 341 -10.65 -7.79 -14.73
N GLN A 342 -10.04 -6.83 -14.02
CA GLN A 342 -10.30 -5.40 -14.24
C GLN A 342 -10.10 -5.04 -15.70
N GLN A 343 -8.97 -5.42 -16.31
CA GLN A 343 -8.76 -5.17 -17.73
C GLN A 343 -9.74 -5.99 -18.58
N LEU A 344 -9.87 -7.29 -18.32
CA LEU A 344 -10.69 -8.18 -19.13
C LEU A 344 -12.14 -7.66 -19.26
N GLU A 345 -12.78 -7.28 -18.15
CA GLU A 345 -14.18 -6.85 -18.16
C GLU A 345 -14.36 -5.36 -18.37
N MET A 346 -13.64 -4.49 -17.65
CA MET A 346 -13.91 -3.04 -17.70
C MET A 346 -13.50 -2.45 -19.05
N GLU A 347 -12.40 -2.91 -19.66
CA GLU A 347 -12.00 -2.47 -21.00
C GLU A 347 -12.90 -3.07 -22.09
N SER A 348 -13.44 -4.29 -21.88
CA SER A 348 -14.39 -4.90 -22.81
C SER A 348 -15.75 -4.22 -22.77
N ASN A 349 -16.36 -4.16 -21.59
CA ASN A 349 -17.77 -3.86 -21.40
C ASN A 349 -18.05 -2.50 -20.77
N GLY A 350 -17.03 -1.72 -20.40
CA GLY A 350 -17.15 -0.31 -19.96
C GLY A 350 -17.51 0.63 -21.10
N LYS A 351 -18.65 0.38 -21.76
CA LYS A 351 -19.08 1.04 -22.99
C LYS A 351 -20.40 1.76 -22.77
N ARG A 352 -20.55 2.92 -23.42
CA ARG A 352 -21.76 3.76 -23.35
C ARG A 352 -22.60 3.78 -24.63
N VAL A 353 -22.14 3.12 -25.70
CA VAL A 353 -22.81 3.11 -27.02
C VAL A 353 -23.10 1.68 -27.47
N GLY A 354 -24.25 1.49 -28.11
CA GLY A 354 -24.62 0.20 -28.72
C GLY A 354 -24.00 -0.02 -30.10
N ARG A 355 -23.90 -1.28 -30.53
CA ARG A 355 -23.39 -1.68 -31.87
C ARG A 355 -24.22 -1.10 -33.01
N ALA A 356 -25.54 -1.01 -32.84
CA ALA A 356 -26.46 -0.49 -33.85
C ALA A 356 -26.45 1.05 -33.87
N GLY A 357 -25.67 1.63 -34.78
CA GLY A 357 -25.69 3.07 -35.08
C GLY A 357 -25.01 3.97 -34.06
N GLY A 358 -24.18 3.43 -33.15
CA GLY A 358 -23.37 4.22 -32.22
C GLY A 358 -24.17 5.07 -31.22
N ARG A 359 -25.46 4.77 -31.04
CA ARG A 359 -26.33 5.55 -30.15
C ARG A 359 -25.97 5.29 -28.68
N PRO A 360 -26.02 6.32 -27.81
CA PRO A 360 -25.90 6.15 -26.38
C PRO A 360 -26.92 5.15 -25.82
N LEU A 361 -26.49 4.33 -24.86
CA LEU A 361 -27.36 3.43 -24.10
C LEU A 361 -28.12 4.20 -23.02
N ALA A 362 -29.35 3.78 -22.72
CA ALA A 362 -30.18 4.36 -21.65
C ALA A 362 -29.96 3.68 -20.28
N TYR A 363 -29.05 2.72 -20.20
CA TYR A 363 -28.77 1.91 -19.02
C TYR A 363 -27.26 1.71 -18.87
N ALA A 364 -26.84 1.33 -17.66
CA ALA A 364 -25.45 1.10 -17.33
C ALA A 364 -24.96 -0.30 -17.78
N THR A 365 -23.68 -0.43 -18.14
CA THR A 365 -23.03 -1.66 -18.65
C THR A 365 -22.09 -2.27 -17.61
N ALA A 366 -20.79 -2.47 -17.83
CA ALA A 366 -19.92 -3.13 -16.84
C ALA A 366 -19.95 -2.44 -15.45
N PRO A 367 -19.94 -3.21 -14.35
CA PRO A 367 -19.64 -2.68 -13.02
C PRO A 367 -18.14 -2.38 -12.88
N VAL A 368 -17.76 -1.67 -11.81
CA VAL A 368 -16.35 -1.56 -11.42
C VAL A 368 -15.91 -2.86 -10.76
N LEU A 369 -14.82 -3.46 -11.25
CA LEU A 369 -14.23 -4.65 -10.64
C LEU A 369 -13.05 -4.25 -9.74
N TRP A 370 -12.93 -4.91 -8.60
CA TRP A 370 -11.85 -4.68 -7.64
C TRP A 370 -11.73 -5.86 -6.68
N GLY A 371 -10.65 -5.94 -5.92
CA GLY A 371 -10.49 -6.94 -4.87
C GLY A 371 -9.05 -7.36 -4.65
N GLU A 372 -8.86 -8.19 -3.63
CA GLU A 372 -7.58 -8.71 -3.14
C GLU A 372 -7.79 -10.14 -2.63
N PRO A 373 -6.73 -10.95 -2.48
CA PRO A 373 -6.85 -12.28 -1.91
C PRO A 373 -7.51 -12.30 -0.53
N GLY A 374 -8.29 -13.35 -0.29
CA GLY A 374 -8.63 -13.76 1.08
C GLY A 374 -7.42 -14.43 1.73
N THR A 375 -7.14 -14.21 3.02
CA THR A 375 -7.92 -13.45 4.01
C THR A 375 -7.55 -11.97 4.09
N ASN A 376 -6.54 -11.48 3.35
CA ASN A 376 -6.07 -10.09 3.41
C ASN A 376 -7.21 -9.07 3.22
N GLY A 377 -8.08 -9.28 2.22
CA GLY A 377 -9.23 -8.41 1.99
C GLY A 377 -10.19 -8.30 3.18
N GLN A 378 -10.28 -9.35 4.02
CA GLN A 378 -11.11 -9.36 5.22
C GLN A 378 -10.68 -8.29 6.23
N HIS A 379 -9.37 -8.03 6.30
CA HIS A 379 -8.75 -7.07 7.20
C HIS A 379 -8.51 -5.70 6.55
N ALA A 380 -9.12 -5.44 5.39
CA ALA A 380 -9.00 -4.17 4.67
C ALA A 380 -10.36 -3.54 4.38
N PHE A 381 -11.22 -4.23 3.62
CA PHE A 381 -12.44 -3.63 3.06
C PHE A 381 -13.70 -4.48 3.25
N PHE A 382 -13.60 -5.67 3.87
CA PHE A 382 -14.80 -6.46 4.16
C PHE A 382 -15.74 -5.78 5.17
N GLN A 383 -15.25 -4.84 5.97
CA GLN A 383 -16.10 -3.93 6.74
C GLN A 383 -17.17 -3.27 5.86
N MET A 384 -16.76 -2.71 4.72
CA MET A 384 -17.67 -2.11 3.75
C MET A 384 -18.58 -3.16 3.11
N LEU A 385 -18.05 -4.36 2.80
CA LEU A 385 -18.86 -5.43 2.25
C LEU A 385 -19.98 -5.86 3.22
N HIS A 386 -19.74 -5.86 4.53
CA HIS A 386 -20.70 -6.31 5.54
C HIS A 386 -21.67 -5.25 6.04
N GLN A 387 -21.17 -4.05 6.33
CA GLN A 387 -21.94 -3.00 7.01
C GLN A 387 -21.99 -1.68 6.22
N GLY A 388 -21.34 -1.59 5.05
CA GLY A 388 -21.44 -0.42 4.18
C GLY A 388 -22.86 -0.21 3.65
N SER A 389 -23.20 1.03 3.31
CA SER A 389 -24.53 1.39 2.77
C SER A 389 -24.81 0.74 1.41
N ASP A 390 -23.77 0.51 0.61
CA ASP A 390 -23.90 -0.16 -0.69
C ASP A 390 -23.87 -1.67 -0.53
N VAL A 391 -24.70 -2.36 -1.33
CA VAL A 391 -24.63 -3.81 -1.50
C VAL A 391 -23.73 -4.12 -2.68
N LEU A 392 -22.61 -4.79 -2.39
CA LEU A 392 -21.57 -5.10 -3.37
C LEU A 392 -21.45 -6.62 -3.51
N PRO A 393 -21.81 -7.22 -4.66
CA PRO A 393 -21.64 -8.64 -4.88
C PRO A 393 -20.19 -9.09 -4.71
N LEU A 394 -19.99 -10.18 -3.98
CA LEU A 394 -18.69 -10.82 -3.78
C LEU A 394 -18.56 -12.08 -4.64
N GLU A 395 -17.48 -12.20 -5.39
CA GLU A 395 -17.07 -13.46 -6.03
C GLU A 395 -15.91 -14.06 -5.26
N ILE A 396 -16.13 -15.25 -4.71
CA ILE A 396 -15.12 -16.03 -4.00
C ILE A 396 -14.55 -17.07 -4.97
N VAL A 397 -13.23 -17.12 -5.09
CA VAL A 397 -12.53 -18.20 -5.81
C VAL A 397 -11.69 -18.99 -4.80
N ALA A 398 -12.11 -20.19 -4.46
CA ALA A 398 -11.41 -21.07 -3.52
C ALA A 398 -10.77 -22.26 -4.25
N VAL A 399 -9.67 -22.77 -3.69
CA VAL A 399 -8.97 -23.96 -4.18
C VAL A 399 -9.01 -24.98 -3.05
N ARG A 400 -9.52 -26.20 -3.31
CA ARG A 400 -9.76 -27.21 -2.28
C ARG A 400 -8.50 -27.88 -1.75
N GLN A 401 -7.52 -28.13 -2.63
CA GLN A 401 -6.29 -28.81 -2.28
C GLN A 401 -5.13 -27.81 -2.18
N ALA A 402 -4.46 -27.81 -1.03
CA ALA A 402 -3.16 -27.18 -0.88
C ALA A 402 -2.06 -28.04 -1.50
N THR A 403 -1.02 -27.34 -1.91
CA THR A 403 0.21 -27.83 -2.53
C THR A 403 1.41 -27.66 -1.60
N HIS A 404 1.28 -26.84 -0.57
CA HIS A 404 2.26 -26.69 0.50
C HIS A 404 2.08 -27.75 1.61
N PRO A 405 3.14 -28.10 2.36
CA PRO A 405 3.05 -29.09 3.44
C PRO A 405 2.63 -28.50 4.81
N LEU A 406 2.31 -27.21 4.91
CA LEU A 406 2.02 -26.55 6.19
C LEU A 406 0.66 -27.01 6.80
N PRO A 407 0.67 -27.68 7.97
CA PRO A 407 -0.55 -28.25 8.55
C PRO A 407 -1.51 -27.17 9.07
N GLY A 408 -2.82 -27.36 8.88
CA GLY A 408 -3.89 -26.50 9.41
C GLY A 408 -4.11 -25.18 8.67
N HIS A 409 -3.12 -24.69 7.90
CA HIS A 409 -3.24 -23.41 7.19
C HIS A 409 -4.36 -23.41 6.14
N HIS A 410 -4.46 -24.47 5.34
CA HIS A 410 -5.43 -24.52 4.26
C HIS A 410 -6.87 -24.70 4.75
N ASP A 411 -7.06 -25.46 5.82
CA ASP A 411 -8.37 -25.63 6.46
C ASP A 411 -8.88 -24.31 7.02
N LEU A 412 -8.01 -23.52 7.68
CA LEU A 412 -8.36 -22.19 8.16
C LEU A 412 -8.71 -21.23 7.02
N LEU A 413 -7.98 -21.29 5.90
CA LEU A 413 -8.27 -20.49 4.70
C LEU A 413 -9.66 -20.81 4.13
N LEU A 414 -9.97 -22.10 3.95
CA LEU A 414 -11.27 -22.54 3.42
C LEU A 414 -12.42 -22.28 4.40
N ALA A 415 -12.20 -22.46 5.70
CA ALA A 415 -13.17 -22.11 6.73
C ALA A 415 -13.54 -20.62 6.66
N ASN A 416 -12.55 -19.75 6.47
CA ASN A 416 -12.76 -18.32 6.26
C ASN A 416 -13.55 -18.02 4.99
N ALA A 417 -13.24 -18.68 3.86
CA ALA A 417 -13.99 -18.50 2.61
C ALA A 417 -15.48 -18.83 2.78
N LEU A 418 -15.77 -19.97 3.42
CA LEU A 418 -17.14 -20.42 3.70
C LEU A 418 -17.85 -19.51 4.70
N ALA A 419 -17.17 -19.15 5.79
CA ALA A 419 -17.72 -18.29 6.83
C ALA A 419 -18.10 -16.91 6.28
N GLN A 420 -17.26 -16.31 5.42
CA GLN A 420 -17.57 -15.01 4.82
C GLN A 420 -18.78 -15.09 3.87
N ALA A 421 -18.89 -16.14 3.05
CA ALA A 421 -20.06 -16.37 2.20
C ALA A 421 -21.35 -16.53 3.04
N GLN A 422 -21.26 -17.23 4.18
CA GLN A 422 -22.38 -17.41 5.10
C GLN A 422 -22.74 -16.10 5.83
N ALA A 423 -21.75 -15.38 6.35
CA ALA A 423 -21.94 -14.17 7.13
C ALA A 423 -22.59 -13.05 6.28
N LEU A 424 -22.16 -12.89 5.03
CA LEU A 424 -22.78 -11.93 4.09
C LEU A 424 -24.26 -12.23 3.84
N MET A 425 -24.62 -13.51 3.74
CA MET A 425 -26.00 -13.94 3.55
C MET A 425 -26.84 -13.76 4.83
N GLN A 426 -26.34 -14.26 5.97
CA GLN A 426 -27.10 -14.33 7.21
C GLN A 426 -27.19 -12.98 7.93
N GLY A 427 -26.09 -12.23 7.99
CA GLY A 427 -25.96 -11.12 8.92
C GLY A 427 -26.10 -11.56 10.38
N GLN A 428 -26.30 -10.58 11.26
CA GLN A 428 -26.44 -10.74 12.69
C GLN A 428 -27.21 -9.54 13.23
N ALA A 429 -28.42 -9.79 13.73
CA ALA A 429 -29.22 -8.76 14.37
C ALA A 429 -28.60 -8.38 15.73
N SER A 430 -28.68 -7.09 16.06
CA SER A 430 -28.20 -6.49 17.29
C SER A 430 -28.96 -5.19 17.52
N ASP A 431 -29.29 -4.89 18.78
CA ASP A 431 -29.87 -3.60 19.20
C ASP A 431 -28.81 -2.49 19.22
N ASP A 432 -27.53 -2.87 19.37
CA ASP A 432 -26.40 -1.99 19.08
C ASP A 432 -26.20 -1.91 17.56
N GLY A 433 -26.54 -0.76 16.98
CA GLY A 433 -26.44 -0.50 15.54
C GLY A 433 -25.03 -0.67 14.97
N GLN A 434 -23.98 -0.47 15.78
CA GLN A 434 -22.58 -0.67 15.34
C GLN A 434 -22.23 -2.16 15.17
N ARG A 435 -22.92 -3.03 15.91
CA ARG A 435 -22.76 -4.50 15.84
C ARG A 435 -23.84 -5.17 14.99
N HIS A 436 -24.72 -4.38 14.37
CA HIS A 436 -25.75 -4.90 13.48
C HIS A 436 -25.16 -5.21 12.10
N PHE A 437 -25.27 -6.47 11.68
CA PHE A 437 -24.91 -6.92 10.33
C PHE A 437 -26.21 -7.18 9.56
N PRO A 438 -26.56 -6.34 8.55
CA PRO A 438 -27.86 -6.44 7.88
C PRO A 438 -28.06 -7.77 7.14
N GLY A 439 -26.97 -8.44 6.74
CA GLY A 439 -27.03 -9.65 5.91
C GLY A 439 -27.66 -9.39 4.55
N ASN A 440 -28.19 -10.43 3.93
CA ASN A 440 -28.81 -10.38 2.60
C ASN A 440 -27.88 -9.82 1.50
N ARG A 441 -26.57 -10.06 1.62
CA ARG A 441 -25.56 -9.59 0.68
C ARG A 441 -25.10 -10.74 -0.20
N PRO A 442 -25.10 -10.58 -1.54
CA PRO A 442 -24.91 -11.72 -2.41
C PRO A 442 -23.46 -12.14 -2.57
N SER A 443 -23.25 -13.45 -2.71
CA SER A 443 -21.97 -14.01 -3.11
C SER A 443 -22.12 -15.15 -4.13
N SER A 444 -21.16 -15.23 -5.05
CA SER A 444 -20.93 -16.37 -5.93
C SER A 444 -19.66 -17.10 -5.49
N PHE A 445 -19.71 -18.42 -5.41
CA PHE A 445 -18.59 -19.22 -4.92
C PHE A 445 -18.09 -20.16 -6.01
N LEU A 446 -16.87 -19.94 -6.49
CA LEU A 446 -16.17 -20.80 -7.45
C LEU A 446 -15.14 -21.63 -6.71
N LEU A 447 -15.23 -22.96 -6.83
CA LEU A 447 -14.35 -23.91 -6.17
C LEU A 447 -13.58 -24.72 -7.22
N LEU A 448 -12.25 -24.61 -7.20
CA LEU A 448 -11.34 -25.45 -7.95
C LEU A 448 -10.91 -26.63 -7.08
N GLU A 449 -10.74 -27.82 -7.65
CA GLU A 449 -10.18 -28.95 -6.89
C GLU A 449 -8.71 -28.66 -6.52
N SER A 450 -7.91 -28.22 -7.49
CA SER A 450 -6.52 -27.77 -7.30
C SER A 450 -6.20 -26.65 -8.29
N LEU A 451 -5.23 -25.79 -7.98
CA LEU A 451 -4.75 -24.75 -8.91
C LEU A 451 -3.67 -25.34 -9.82
N THR A 452 -4.05 -25.72 -11.03
CA THR A 452 -3.21 -26.37 -12.04
C THR A 452 -3.22 -25.52 -13.31
N PRO A 453 -2.30 -25.74 -14.28
CA PRO A 453 -2.39 -25.05 -15.56
C PRO A 453 -3.76 -25.20 -16.20
N ALA A 454 -4.31 -26.42 -16.26
CA ALA A 454 -5.63 -26.65 -16.85
C ALA A 454 -6.78 -25.96 -16.10
N SER A 455 -6.80 -26.02 -14.76
CA SER A 455 -7.86 -25.37 -13.99
C SER A 455 -7.79 -23.84 -14.02
N LEU A 456 -6.58 -23.25 -14.05
CA LEU A 456 -6.41 -21.82 -14.31
C LEU A 456 -6.90 -21.44 -15.72
N GLY A 457 -6.57 -22.25 -16.73
CA GLY A 457 -7.02 -22.01 -18.11
C GLY A 457 -8.53 -22.00 -18.23
N ALA A 458 -9.20 -22.97 -17.61
CA ALA A 458 -10.66 -23.04 -17.55
C ALA A 458 -11.27 -21.85 -16.79
N LEU A 459 -10.67 -21.42 -15.68
CA LEU A 459 -11.13 -20.27 -14.90
C LEU A 459 -11.05 -18.95 -15.69
N ILE A 460 -9.96 -18.72 -16.42
CA ILE A 460 -9.83 -17.51 -17.25
C ILE A 460 -10.84 -17.55 -18.41
N ALA A 461 -10.94 -18.68 -19.12
CA ALA A 461 -11.89 -18.83 -20.22
C ALA A 461 -13.35 -18.66 -19.78
N LEU A 462 -13.69 -19.09 -18.56
CA LEU A 462 -15.00 -18.84 -17.96
C LEU A 462 -15.32 -17.33 -17.92
N GLN A 463 -14.37 -16.52 -17.47
CA GLN A 463 -14.57 -15.08 -17.35
C GLN A 463 -14.59 -14.39 -18.72
N GLU A 464 -13.77 -14.84 -19.69
CA GLU A 464 -13.83 -14.34 -21.08
C GLU A 464 -15.22 -14.53 -21.68
N HIS A 465 -15.80 -15.72 -21.51
CA HIS A 465 -17.14 -16.02 -22.01
C HIS A 465 -18.25 -15.30 -21.23
N ARG A 466 -18.09 -15.11 -19.92
CA ARG A 466 -19.00 -14.29 -19.10
C ARG A 466 -19.06 -12.84 -19.62
N VAL A 467 -17.89 -12.25 -19.89
CA VAL A 467 -17.76 -10.90 -20.45
C VAL A 467 -18.39 -10.83 -21.84
N PHE A 468 -18.20 -11.84 -22.68
CA PHE A 468 -18.89 -11.94 -23.96
C PHE A 468 -20.42 -11.96 -23.80
N VAL A 469 -20.94 -12.78 -22.88
CA VAL A 469 -22.40 -12.91 -22.65
C VAL A 469 -23.01 -11.57 -22.26
N SER A 470 -22.51 -10.92 -21.21
CA SER A 470 -23.08 -9.65 -20.75
C SER A 470 -22.96 -8.55 -21.81
N GLY A 471 -21.83 -8.48 -22.51
CA GLY A 471 -21.63 -7.55 -23.63
C GLY A 471 -22.57 -7.78 -24.81
N SER A 472 -22.84 -9.05 -25.16
CA SER A 472 -23.79 -9.43 -26.20
C SER A 472 -25.24 -9.11 -25.84
N LEU A 473 -25.63 -9.27 -24.57
CA LEU A 473 -26.97 -8.90 -24.10
C LEU A 473 -27.17 -7.39 -24.11
N TRP A 474 -26.20 -6.63 -23.60
CA TRP A 474 -26.20 -5.16 -23.67
C TRP A 474 -26.07 -4.61 -25.09
N GLY A 475 -25.77 -5.45 -26.08
CA GLY A 475 -25.62 -5.04 -27.47
C GLY A 475 -24.45 -4.07 -27.70
N ILE A 476 -23.35 -4.24 -26.95
CA ILE A 476 -22.12 -3.43 -27.04
C ILE A 476 -20.99 -4.19 -27.70
N ASN A 477 -20.00 -3.48 -28.26
CA ASN A 477 -18.78 -4.12 -28.76
C ASN A 477 -17.79 -4.37 -27.60
N SER A 478 -17.63 -5.63 -27.21
CA SER A 478 -16.72 -6.04 -26.12
C SER A 478 -15.24 -6.10 -26.54
N PHE A 479 -14.95 -5.87 -27.82
CA PHE A 479 -13.65 -6.21 -28.41
C PHE A 479 -12.87 -5.01 -28.96
N ASP A 480 -13.48 -3.82 -28.97
CA ASP A 480 -12.77 -2.55 -29.20
C ASP A 480 -12.40 -1.85 -27.89
N GLN A 481 -11.66 -0.74 -27.98
CA GLN A 481 -11.27 0.09 -26.84
C GLN A 481 -11.02 1.56 -27.22
N TRP A 482 -11.89 2.18 -28.02
CA TRP A 482 -11.70 3.56 -28.51
C TRP A 482 -11.48 4.61 -27.41
N GLY A 483 -11.95 4.35 -26.18
CA GLY A 483 -11.82 5.25 -25.04
C GLY A 483 -10.38 5.58 -24.62
N VAL A 484 -9.38 4.79 -25.04
CA VAL A 484 -7.96 5.03 -24.67
C VAL A 484 -7.23 5.98 -25.64
N GLU A 485 -7.79 6.25 -26.82
CA GLU A 485 -7.06 6.95 -27.88
C GLU A 485 -6.89 8.45 -27.62
N LEU A 486 -7.90 9.11 -27.06
CA LEU A 486 -7.82 10.56 -26.76
C LEU A 486 -6.68 10.87 -25.78
N GLY A 487 -6.56 10.08 -24.70
CA GLY A 487 -5.48 10.24 -23.73
C GLY A 487 -4.09 10.09 -24.37
N LYS A 488 -3.91 9.10 -25.26
CA LYS A 488 -2.65 8.91 -26.01
C LYS A 488 -2.34 10.09 -26.93
N GLN A 489 -3.35 10.62 -27.64
CA GLN A 489 -3.18 11.77 -28.52
C GLN A 489 -2.78 13.02 -27.74
N LEU A 490 -3.47 13.31 -26.64
CA LEU A 490 -3.16 14.43 -25.76
C LEU A 490 -1.78 14.29 -25.11
N ALA A 491 -1.41 13.09 -24.64
CA ALA A 491 -0.08 12.85 -24.09
C ALA A 491 1.04 13.04 -25.13
N LYS A 492 0.82 12.61 -26.39
CA LYS A 492 1.75 12.82 -27.50
C LYS A 492 1.94 14.29 -27.83
N ASP A 493 0.88 15.10 -27.74
CA ASP A 493 0.94 16.55 -27.91
C ASP A 493 1.62 17.25 -26.70
N LEU A 494 1.28 16.82 -25.47
CA LEU A 494 1.84 17.40 -24.25
C LEU A 494 3.32 17.08 -24.03
N GLY A 495 3.84 15.95 -24.53
CA GLY A 495 5.25 15.58 -24.39
C GLY A 495 6.23 16.66 -24.91
N PRO A 496 6.14 17.07 -26.18
CA PRO A 496 6.93 18.19 -26.72
C PRO A 496 6.65 19.53 -26.02
N ARG A 497 5.39 19.77 -25.63
CA ARG A 497 5.00 21.00 -24.93
C ARG A 497 5.56 21.08 -23.52
N LEU A 498 5.84 19.96 -22.83
CA LEU A 498 6.57 19.99 -21.58
C LEU A 498 7.99 20.55 -21.78
N ALA A 499 8.64 20.27 -22.91
CA ALA A 499 9.94 20.85 -23.21
C ALA A 499 9.84 22.32 -23.64
N SER A 500 8.94 22.66 -24.58
CA SER A 500 8.83 24.01 -25.15
C SER A 500 8.05 25.01 -24.29
N GLY A 501 7.14 24.50 -23.47
CA GLY A 501 6.02 25.18 -22.79
C GLY A 501 5.22 26.14 -23.64
N ASP A 502 4.97 25.70 -24.86
CA ASP A 502 3.85 26.18 -25.61
C ASP A 502 2.54 25.86 -24.89
N LEU A 503 1.86 26.92 -24.41
CA LEU A 503 0.57 26.85 -23.74
C LEU A 503 -0.61 27.10 -24.68
N ALA A 504 -0.36 27.38 -25.97
CA ALA A 504 -1.40 27.80 -26.90
C ALA A 504 -2.46 26.70 -27.09
N GLY A 505 -3.73 27.07 -26.85
CA GLY A 505 -4.87 26.17 -27.00
C GLY A 505 -5.08 25.18 -25.85
N LEU A 506 -4.24 25.20 -24.80
CA LEU A 506 -4.48 24.42 -23.59
C LEU A 506 -5.52 25.10 -22.69
N ASP A 507 -6.31 24.30 -21.97
CA ASP A 507 -7.19 24.83 -20.92
C ASP A 507 -6.39 25.35 -19.73
N GLY A 508 -7.00 26.22 -18.91
CA GLY A 508 -6.31 26.90 -17.80
C GLY A 508 -5.73 25.95 -16.75
N SER A 509 -6.32 24.77 -16.56
CA SER A 509 -5.79 23.76 -15.64
C SER A 509 -4.56 23.10 -16.22
N THR A 510 -4.65 22.56 -17.45
CA THR A 510 -3.53 21.89 -18.12
C THR A 510 -2.36 22.84 -18.32
N ALA A 511 -2.60 24.08 -18.72
CA ALA A 511 -1.56 25.10 -18.86
C ALA A 511 -0.89 25.43 -17.50
N GLY A 512 -1.68 25.59 -16.44
CA GLY A 512 -1.16 25.84 -15.10
C GLY A 512 -0.33 24.68 -14.54
N LEU A 513 -0.76 23.45 -14.79
CA LEU A 513 -0.01 22.23 -14.42
C LEU A 513 1.27 22.09 -15.25
N LEU A 514 1.20 22.32 -16.57
CA LEU A 514 2.37 22.31 -17.45
C LEU A 514 3.40 23.34 -16.98
N GLY A 515 2.97 24.55 -16.63
CA GLY A 515 3.83 25.58 -16.04
C GLY A 515 4.49 25.14 -14.73
N ARG A 516 3.77 24.43 -13.85
CA ARG A 516 4.33 23.88 -12.60
C ARG A 516 5.30 22.73 -12.83
N LEU A 517 5.05 21.88 -13.83
CA LEU A 517 5.90 20.73 -14.17
C LEU A 517 7.16 21.13 -14.93
N ARG A 518 7.14 22.30 -15.58
CA ARG A 518 8.22 22.77 -16.45
C ARG A 518 9.44 23.34 -15.76
N THR A 519 9.41 23.60 -14.45
CA THR A 519 10.44 24.33 -13.69
C THR A 519 11.81 24.41 -14.39
N ASP A 520 11.99 25.47 -15.17
CA ASP A 520 13.28 26.12 -15.30
C ASP A 520 13.40 27.06 -14.09
N GLY A 521 14.62 27.31 -13.59
CA GLY A 521 14.87 28.22 -12.48
C GLY A 521 14.20 29.60 -12.63
N PRO A 522 14.09 30.38 -11.54
CA PRO A 522 13.21 31.54 -11.48
C PRO A 522 13.68 32.68 -12.39
N THR A 523 12.88 33.03 -13.40
CA THR A 523 12.83 34.36 -14.02
C THR A 523 11.35 34.69 -14.30
N ALA A 524 10.68 35.45 -13.43
CA ALA A 524 10.76 36.90 -13.21
C ALA A 524 9.71 37.66 -14.05
N LEU A 525 8.70 38.20 -13.35
CA LEU A 525 8.06 39.45 -13.74
C LEU A 525 8.87 40.58 -13.08
N GLY A 526 9.45 41.46 -13.90
CA GLY A 526 9.84 42.81 -13.49
C GLY A 526 11.32 43.16 -13.64
N THR A 527 11.75 43.41 -14.88
CA THR A 527 13.01 44.06 -15.26
C THR A 527 13.10 45.50 -14.75
N GLY A 528 14.17 45.81 -14.00
CA GLY A 528 14.84 47.11 -14.05
C GLY A 528 15.91 47.08 -15.17
N GLY A 529 16.12 48.21 -15.84
CA GLY A 529 16.93 48.32 -17.06
C GLY A 529 18.44 47.97 -16.95
N HIS A 530 19.00 47.66 -18.13
CA HIS A 530 20.40 47.44 -18.52
C HIS A 530 21.50 47.99 -17.59
N THR A 531 22.63 47.31 -17.33
CA THR A 531 23.60 46.70 -18.26
C THR A 531 24.40 45.54 -17.61
N ALA A 532 24.85 44.57 -18.41
CA ALA A 532 25.80 43.51 -18.02
C ALA A 532 27.27 44.05 -18.10
N PRO A 533 28.29 43.49 -17.41
CA PRO A 533 28.73 42.09 -17.59
C PRO A 533 29.29 41.35 -16.35
N GLY A 534 29.33 40.02 -16.40
CA GLY A 534 30.20 39.22 -15.53
C GLY A 534 29.63 37.85 -15.15
N SER A 535 30.10 36.80 -15.82
CA SER A 535 29.88 35.40 -15.48
C SER A 535 30.43 35.03 -14.10
N GLN A 536 29.64 34.37 -13.25
CA GLN A 536 30.15 33.46 -12.20
C GLN A 536 29.08 32.46 -11.79
N ALA A 537 29.45 31.18 -11.79
CA ALA A 537 28.64 30.05 -11.35
C ALA A 537 28.28 30.17 -9.86
N ALA A 538 27.03 29.87 -9.49
CA ALA A 538 26.60 29.82 -8.09
C ALA A 538 26.25 28.38 -7.68
N THR A 539 27.18 27.76 -6.97
CA THR A 539 26.95 26.62 -6.09
C THR A 539 25.99 27.01 -4.96
N THR A 540 24.89 26.29 -4.72
CA THR A 540 24.06 26.51 -3.52
C THR A 540 24.80 25.98 -2.29
N ALA A 541 25.15 26.88 -1.37
CA ALA A 541 25.88 26.55 -0.16
C ALA A 541 25.03 25.69 0.80
N ARG A 542 25.68 24.72 1.48
CA ARG A 542 25.06 23.93 2.55
C ARG A 542 24.51 24.85 3.66
N PRO A 543 23.30 24.61 4.21
CA PRO A 543 22.80 25.36 5.36
C PRO A 543 23.75 25.25 6.55
N ASN A 544 23.93 26.34 7.30
CA ASN A 544 24.64 26.27 8.57
C ASN A 544 23.71 25.71 9.66
N TYR A 545 23.74 24.39 9.82
CA TYR A 545 22.94 23.63 10.79
C TYR A 545 23.17 24.03 12.25
N ARG A 546 24.27 24.72 12.54
CA ARG A 546 24.63 25.18 13.88
C ARG A 546 24.17 26.62 14.14
N SER A 547 23.72 27.34 13.12
CA SER A 547 23.27 28.72 13.30
C SER A 547 21.93 28.77 14.05
N SER A 548 21.80 29.73 14.96
CA SER A 548 20.55 29.96 15.68
C SER A 548 19.40 30.30 14.73
N ASP A 549 19.69 31.01 13.63
CA ASP A 549 18.68 31.38 12.63
C ASP A 549 18.14 30.15 11.90
N PHE A 550 19.02 29.24 11.48
CA PHE A 550 18.62 27.98 10.88
C PHE A 550 17.74 27.16 11.82
N LEU A 551 18.19 26.92 13.05
CA LEU A 551 17.45 26.09 14.01
C LEU A 551 16.06 26.65 14.30
N ARG A 552 15.96 27.97 14.51
CA ARG A 552 14.67 28.66 14.71
C ARG A 552 13.79 28.62 13.47
N ALA A 553 14.37 28.81 12.28
CA ALA A 553 13.64 28.75 11.03
C ALA A 553 13.10 27.34 10.76
N HIS A 554 13.92 26.31 10.97
CA HIS A 554 13.54 24.91 10.77
C HIS A 554 12.43 24.46 11.72
N MET A 555 12.49 24.88 13.00
CA MET A 555 11.40 24.64 13.95
C MET A 555 10.08 25.25 13.49
N ARG A 556 10.09 26.51 13.01
CA ARG A 556 8.89 27.17 12.48
C ARG A 556 8.39 26.49 11.21
N GLN A 557 9.29 26.13 10.29
CA GLN A 557 8.94 25.45 9.05
C GLN A 557 8.32 24.07 9.30
N THR A 558 8.85 23.33 10.27
CA THR A 558 8.28 22.03 10.67
C THR A 558 6.88 22.23 11.24
N MET A 559 6.67 23.23 12.09
CA MET A 559 5.33 23.51 12.65
C MET A 559 4.33 24.03 11.61
N ALA A 560 4.79 24.76 10.59
CA ALA A 560 3.95 25.31 9.53
C ALA A 560 3.20 24.24 8.72
N PHE A 561 3.65 22.98 8.74
CA PHE A 561 2.90 21.85 8.19
C PHE A 561 1.58 21.60 8.96
N TYR A 562 1.61 21.71 10.29
CA TYR A 562 0.48 21.41 11.17
C TYR A 562 -0.48 22.60 11.33
N GLU A 563 0.06 23.83 11.41
CA GLU A 563 -0.70 25.05 11.72
C GLU A 563 -2.03 25.22 10.95
N PRO A 564 -2.12 24.93 9.63
CA PRO A 564 -3.33 25.21 8.86
C PRO A 564 -4.49 24.25 9.17
N VAL A 565 -4.20 23.06 9.71
CA VAL A 565 -5.15 21.93 9.72
C VAL A 565 -5.22 21.18 11.05
N ALA A 566 -4.25 21.36 11.96
CA ALA A 566 -4.15 20.54 13.16
C ALA A 566 -5.11 20.95 14.27
N THR A 567 -5.49 22.22 14.36
CA THR A 567 -6.37 22.69 15.45
C THR A 567 -7.80 22.23 15.22
N ASP A 568 -8.34 21.48 16.18
CA ASP A 568 -9.77 21.16 16.25
C ASP A 568 -10.49 22.24 17.07
N PRO A 569 -11.40 23.03 16.47
CA PRO A 569 -12.13 24.08 17.18
C PRO A 569 -12.98 23.58 18.34
N SER A 570 -13.39 22.30 18.31
CA SER A 570 -14.16 21.70 19.40
C SER A 570 -13.30 21.33 20.61
N GLY A 571 -11.99 21.17 20.43
CA GLY A 571 -11.03 20.88 21.48
C GLY A 571 -9.83 20.06 20.98
N GLY A 572 -8.62 20.46 21.39
CA GLY A 572 -7.40 19.71 21.08
C GLY A 572 -6.89 19.85 19.65
N MET A 573 -6.08 18.87 19.25
CA MET A 573 -5.38 18.84 17.96
C MET A 573 -5.54 17.48 17.28
N TYR A 574 -5.81 17.48 15.98
CA TYR A 574 -5.68 16.31 15.12
C TYR A 574 -4.21 15.87 15.05
N HIS A 575 -3.96 14.56 14.91
CA HIS A 575 -2.59 14.01 14.87
C HIS A 575 -2.37 12.87 13.87
N PHE A 576 -3.40 12.51 13.10
CA PHE A 576 -3.32 11.51 12.05
C PHE A 576 -3.21 12.22 10.70
N PHE A 577 -1.98 12.47 10.26
CA PHE A 577 -1.68 13.26 9.06
C PHE A 577 -1.05 12.42 7.96
N LEU A 578 -1.49 12.63 6.73
CA LEU A 578 -0.78 12.20 5.52
C LEU A 578 0.33 13.21 5.14
N ASP A 579 1.24 12.82 4.25
CA ASP A 579 2.38 13.64 3.81
C ASP A 579 2.00 14.99 3.20
N ASP A 580 0.77 15.11 2.67
CA ASP A 580 0.23 16.34 2.10
C ASP A 580 -0.53 17.22 3.11
N GLY A 581 -0.58 16.82 4.39
CA GLY A 581 -1.30 17.53 5.45
C GLY A 581 -2.75 17.07 5.65
N THR A 582 -3.25 16.10 4.87
CA THR A 582 -4.61 15.59 5.05
C THR A 582 -4.77 14.92 6.42
N VAL A 583 -5.78 15.33 7.18
CA VAL A 583 -6.21 14.65 8.40
C VAL A 583 -7.07 13.44 8.01
N TYR A 584 -6.55 12.23 8.18
CA TYR A 584 -7.26 11.00 7.79
C TYR A 584 -8.08 10.36 8.92
N ASP A 585 -7.82 10.75 10.17
CA ASP A 585 -8.66 10.41 11.32
C ASP A 585 -8.89 11.66 12.17
N GLN A 586 -10.14 12.11 12.17
CA GLN A 586 -10.59 13.32 12.86
C GLN A 586 -11.20 13.04 14.23
N ARG A 587 -11.35 11.78 14.64
CA ARG A 587 -12.12 11.42 15.84
C ARG A 587 -11.25 10.84 16.93
N THR A 588 -10.40 9.89 16.56
CA THR A 588 -9.51 9.24 17.50
C THR A 588 -8.53 10.26 18.07
N ARG A 589 -8.33 10.23 19.39
CA ARG A 589 -7.29 11.03 20.06
C ARG A 589 -6.44 10.17 20.97
N HIS A 590 -5.12 10.24 20.76
CA HIS A 590 -4.11 9.56 21.54
C HIS A 590 -3.43 10.50 22.53
N LEU A 591 -3.29 10.07 23.79
CA LEU A 591 -2.75 10.88 24.88
C LEU A 591 -1.38 11.49 24.55
N VAL A 592 -0.47 10.68 24.05
CA VAL A 592 0.91 11.11 23.75
C VAL A 592 0.94 12.12 22.60
N SER A 593 0.03 12.03 21.64
CA SER A 593 -0.05 13.04 20.57
C SER A 593 -0.53 14.38 21.12
N ALA A 594 -1.55 14.35 21.99
CA ALA A 594 -2.11 15.56 22.59
C ALA A 594 -1.07 16.30 23.45
N THR A 595 -0.34 15.57 24.30
CA THR A 595 0.74 16.13 25.12
C THR A 595 1.92 16.62 24.27
N ARG A 596 2.30 15.91 23.20
CA ARG A 596 3.36 16.36 22.29
C ARG A 596 3.05 17.70 21.63
N PHE A 597 1.78 17.98 21.31
CA PHE A 597 1.38 19.31 20.81
C PHE A 597 1.52 20.41 21.88
N VAL A 598 1.26 20.12 23.15
CA VAL A 598 1.55 21.07 24.24
C VAL A 598 3.04 21.40 24.23
N VAL A 599 3.89 20.37 24.16
CA VAL A 599 5.34 20.54 24.21
C VAL A 599 5.89 21.31 23.02
N THR A 600 5.48 20.98 21.78
CA THR A 600 5.94 21.69 20.58
C THR A 600 5.54 23.16 20.58
N HIS A 601 4.30 23.47 20.96
CA HIS A 601 3.84 24.86 21.10
C HIS A 601 4.57 25.60 22.21
N ALA A 602 4.83 24.96 23.37
CA ALA A 602 5.61 25.58 24.44
C ALA A 602 7.05 25.94 23.99
N MET A 603 7.74 25.03 23.31
CA MET A 603 9.09 25.28 22.77
C MET A 603 9.12 26.43 21.76
N LEU A 604 8.12 26.49 20.87
CA LEU A 604 7.98 27.59 19.90
C LEU A 604 7.59 28.91 20.55
N CYS A 605 6.70 28.88 21.55
CA CYS A 605 6.33 30.05 22.34
C CYS A 605 7.57 30.64 23.01
N ARG A 606 8.38 29.81 23.69
CA ARG A 606 9.61 30.26 24.35
C ARG A 606 10.69 30.75 23.40
N SER A 607 10.87 30.06 22.27
CA SER A 607 11.93 30.41 21.32
C SER A 607 11.57 31.63 20.47
N THR A 608 10.30 31.83 20.11
CA THR A 608 9.90 32.88 19.15
C THR A 608 9.15 34.05 19.78
N GLY A 609 8.53 33.87 20.95
CA GLY A 609 7.68 34.88 21.59
C GLY A 609 6.38 35.20 20.85
N GLN A 610 6.00 34.41 19.84
CA GLN A 610 4.80 34.68 19.04
C GLN A 610 3.53 34.21 19.74
N GLU A 611 2.54 35.10 19.84
CA GLU A 611 1.28 34.86 20.55
C GLU A 611 0.48 33.66 20.02
N ARG A 612 0.57 33.37 18.72
CA ARG A 612 -0.10 32.21 18.12
C ARG A 612 0.33 30.87 18.74
N TYR A 613 1.60 30.73 19.12
CA TYR A 613 2.08 29.53 19.78
C TYR A 613 1.63 29.45 21.23
N ARG A 614 1.43 30.59 21.89
CA ARG A 614 0.83 30.66 23.21
C ARG A 614 -0.63 30.22 23.18
N ALA A 615 -1.40 30.69 22.20
CA ALA A 615 -2.79 30.27 22.01
C ALA A 615 -2.90 28.75 21.76
N GLY A 616 -2.08 28.21 20.85
CA GLY A 616 -2.06 26.77 20.58
C GLY A 616 -1.60 25.93 21.78
N LEU A 617 -0.65 26.44 22.57
CA LEU A 617 -0.22 25.83 23.83
C LEU A 617 -1.40 25.71 24.82
N LEU A 618 -2.12 26.81 25.05
CA LEU A 618 -3.23 26.83 26.01
C LEU A 618 -4.37 25.91 25.55
N HIS A 619 -4.70 25.93 24.26
CA HIS A 619 -5.73 25.06 23.67
C HIS A 619 -5.41 23.57 23.84
N ALA A 620 -4.17 23.17 23.49
CA ALA A 620 -3.74 21.78 23.63
C ALA A 620 -3.66 21.35 25.10
N LEU A 621 -3.22 22.24 26.00
CA LEU A 621 -3.09 21.95 27.43
C LEU A 621 -4.45 21.75 28.10
N GLU A 622 -5.41 22.62 27.80
CA GLU A 622 -6.77 22.51 28.28
C GLU A 622 -7.41 21.19 27.83
N PHE A 623 -7.17 20.79 26.57
CA PHE A 623 -7.67 19.53 26.04
C PHE A 623 -7.17 18.31 26.81
N VAL A 624 -5.87 18.25 27.13
CA VAL A 624 -5.30 17.15 27.96
C VAL A 624 -5.99 17.07 29.32
N ARG A 625 -6.29 18.21 29.94
CA ARG A 625 -6.94 18.29 31.26
C ARG A 625 -8.42 17.93 31.25
N ASN A 626 -9.12 18.23 30.16
CA ASN A 626 -10.57 18.09 30.10
C ASN A 626 -11.01 16.76 29.46
N ALA A 627 -10.24 16.26 28.48
CA ALA A 627 -10.64 15.10 27.69
C ALA A 627 -10.00 13.78 28.13
N PHE A 628 -8.77 13.82 28.65
CA PHE A 628 -8.02 12.60 28.98
C PHE A 628 -7.94 12.30 30.48
N LEU A 629 -7.89 13.33 31.33
CA LEU A 629 -7.77 13.17 32.78
C LEU A 629 -9.08 12.62 33.37
N ASP A 630 -8.99 11.45 33.97
CA ASP A 630 -10.00 10.95 34.89
C ASP A 630 -9.75 11.55 36.27
N ARG A 631 -10.55 12.55 36.63
CA ARG A 631 -10.43 13.28 37.90
C ARG A 631 -10.69 12.40 39.13
N ALA A 632 -11.39 11.27 39.00
CA ALA A 632 -11.68 10.39 40.12
C ALA A 632 -10.45 9.53 40.48
N SER A 633 -9.74 9.03 39.46
CA SER A 633 -8.59 8.14 39.66
C SER A 633 -7.23 8.84 39.57
N GLY A 634 -7.17 10.06 39.02
CA GLY A 634 -5.93 10.77 38.69
C GLY A 634 -5.23 10.26 37.41
N GLY A 635 -5.73 9.18 36.81
CA GLY A 635 -5.15 8.57 35.62
C GLY A 635 -5.58 9.26 34.33
N TYR A 636 -4.83 9.03 33.25
CA TYR A 636 -5.14 9.56 31.92
C TYR A 636 -5.54 8.42 30.98
N ALA A 637 -6.60 8.59 30.20
CA ALA A 637 -7.00 7.58 29.22
C ALA A 637 -5.91 7.48 28.15
N TRP A 638 -5.62 6.28 27.65
CA TRP A 638 -4.63 6.10 26.59
C TRP A 638 -5.18 6.59 25.24
N LEU A 639 -6.43 6.24 24.97
CA LEU A 639 -7.13 6.54 23.74
C LEU A 639 -8.57 6.96 24.00
N ILE A 640 -9.03 8.02 23.32
CA ILE A 640 -10.42 8.49 23.37
C ILE A 640 -10.96 8.70 21.95
N ASP A 641 -12.28 8.58 21.80
CA ASP A 641 -13.04 9.12 20.67
C ASP A 641 -13.51 10.52 21.07
N TRP A 642 -13.12 11.53 20.29
CA TRP A 642 -13.49 12.92 20.51
C TRP A 642 -14.50 13.37 19.46
N HIS A 643 -15.66 13.82 19.91
CA HIS A 643 -16.72 14.28 19.04
C HIS A 643 -17.53 15.40 19.70
N GLU A 644 -17.66 16.55 19.02
CA GLU A 644 -18.51 17.67 19.44
C GLU A 644 -18.31 18.12 20.90
N GLY A 645 -17.05 18.14 21.38
CA GLY A 645 -16.75 18.58 22.73
C GLY A 645 -16.87 17.48 23.81
N ALA A 646 -17.15 16.24 23.43
CA ALA A 646 -17.28 15.12 24.35
C ALA A 646 -16.23 14.03 24.07
N ALA A 647 -15.66 13.48 25.16
CA ALA A 647 -14.73 12.36 25.12
C ALA A 647 -15.43 11.05 25.50
N THR A 648 -15.25 10.01 24.69
CA THR A 648 -15.55 8.62 25.05
C THR A 648 -14.24 7.85 25.17
N VAL A 649 -13.98 7.21 26.31
CA VAL A 649 -12.76 6.41 26.50
C VAL A 649 -12.82 5.15 25.64
N LEU A 650 -11.86 5.01 24.73
CA LEU A 650 -11.68 3.81 23.91
C LEU A 650 -10.68 2.85 24.55
N ASP A 651 -9.65 3.39 25.19
CA ASP A 651 -8.66 2.63 25.94
C ASP A 651 -8.37 3.34 27.27
N GLY A 652 -8.80 2.70 28.36
CA GLY A 652 -8.63 3.18 29.73
C GLY A 652 -7.33 2.72 30.39
N THR A 653 -6.47 2.00 29.66
CA THR A 653 -5.18 1.53 30.17
C THR A 653 -4.31 2.72 30.56
N ARG A 654 -3.67 2.63 31.74
CA ARG A 654 -2.81 3.68 32.27
C ARG A 654 -1.37 3.30 31.98
N HIS A 655 -0.69 4.11 31.17
CA HIS A 655 0.72 3.88 30.86
C HIS A 655 1.60 4.90 31.58
N CYS A 656 2.67 4.44 32.23
CA CYS A 656 3.71 5.33 32.77
C CYS A 656 4.35 6.16 31.64
N TYR A 657 4.46 5.60 30.43
CA TYR A 657 4.86 6.34 29.23
C TYR A 657 3.93 7.53 28.94
N GLY A 658 2.61 7.33 29.04
CA GLY A 658 1.63 8.41 28.91
C GLY A 658 1.78 9.47 30.01
N MET A 659 1.94 9.04 31.26
CA MET A 659 2.16 9.92 32.41
C MET A 659 3.44 10.74 32.29
N ALA A 660 4.53 10.15 31.78
CA ALA A 660 5.77 10.87 31.51
C ALA A 660 5.54 12.04 30.54
N PHE A 661 4.81 11.83 29.45
CA PHE A 661 4.48 12.89 28.52
C PHE A 661 3.50 13.93 29.09
N VAL A 662 2.60 13.54 29.99
CA VAL A 662 1.75 14.49 30.74
C VAL A 662 2.60 15.40 31.63
N MET A 663 3.52 14.82 32.42
CA MET A 663 4.45 15.61 33.25
C MET A 663 5.33 16.52 32.38
N LEU A 664 5.86 16.01 31.26
CA LEU A 664 6.65 16.81 30.33
C LEU A 664 5.84 17.97 29.74
N ALA A 665 4.58 17.74 29.36
CA ALA A 665 3.67 18.77 28.86
C ALA A 665 3.44 19.88 29.91
N TYR A 666 3.17 19.52 31.17
CA TYR A 666 3.00 20.51 32.24
C TYR A 666 4.30 21.26 32.55
N ALA A 667 5.44 20.58 32.61
CA ALA A 667 6.73 21.21 32.83
C ALA A 667 7.05 22.24 31.74
N ARG A 668 6.83 21.89 30.47
CA ARG A 668 7.07 22.80 29.33
C ARG A 668 6.07 23.95 29.27
N ALA A 669 4.81 23.71 29.62
CA ALA A 669 3.82 24.78 29.77
C ALA A 669 4.21 25.77 30.87
N LEU A 670 4.72 25.27 32.00
CA LEU A 670 5.22 26.11 33.09
C LEU A 670 6.42 26.96 32.64
N GLU A 671 7.40 26.37 31.94
CA GLU A 671 8.53 27.12 31.36
C GLU A 671 8.07 28.20 30.36
N ALA A 672 6.96 27.97 29.66
CA ALA A 672 6.35 28.91 28.72
C ALA A 672 5.46 29.97 29.39
N GLY A 673 5.39 30.00 30.73
CA GLY A 673 4.68 31.02 31.48
C GLY A 673 3.20 30.73 31.72
N VAL A 674 2.83 29.44 31.89
CA VAL A 674 1.50 29.01 32.33
C VAL A 674 1.59 28.56 33.81
N PRO A 675 1.31 29.45 34.79
CA PRO A 675 1.57 29.15 36.21
C PRO A 675 0.75 27.98 36.76
N GLN A 676 -0.48 27.79 36.25
CA GLN A 676 -1.38 26.72 36.70
C GLN A 676 -0.78 25.32 36.47
N ALA A 677 0.11 25.18 35.50
CA ALA A 677 0.74 23.91 35.18
C ALA A 677 1.68 23.40 36.30
N ARG A 678 2.07 24.24 37.27
CA ARG A 678 2.90 23.82 38.41
C ARG A 678 2.17 22.81 39.30
N ASP A 679 0.92 23.09 39.65
CA ASP A 679 0.14 22.21 40.53
C ASP A 679 -0.28 20.93 39.78
N ASP A 680 -0.65 21.06 38.50
CA ASP A 680 -0.96 19.92 37.64
C ASP A 680 0.25 18.99 37.48
N LEU A 681 1.47 19.55 37.34
CA LEU A 681 2.72 18.78 37.29
C LEU A 681 2.97 18.02 38.60
N ALA A 682 2.82 18.67 39.75
CA ALA A 682 3.00 18.05 41.05
C ALA A 682 2.00 16.89 41.23
N GLN A 683 0.74 17.08 40.86
CA GLN A 683 -0.29 16.05 40.94
C GLN A 683 0.02 14.86 40.00
N ALA A 684 0.44 15.12 38.76
CA ALA A 684 0.81 14.07 37.82
C ALA A 684 2.03 13.27 38.31
N PHE A 685 3.00 13.95 38.91
CA PHE A 685 4.14 13.31 39.57
C PHE A 685 3.70 12.42 40.73
N ASP A 686 2.92 12.95 41.67
CA ASP A 686 2.46 12.20 42.84
C ASP A 686 1.60 10.98 42.43
N THR A 687 0.83 11.09 41.36
CA THR A 687 0.07 9.97 40.78
C THR A 687 1.00 8.89 40.24
N ALA A 688 2.04 9.28 39.48
CA ALA A 688 3.04 8.32 38.98
C ALA A 688 3.83 7.66 40.12
N GLU A 689 4.18 8.43 41.16
CA GLU A 689 4.80 7.93 42.38
C GLU A 689 3.94 6.88 43.08
N GLN A 690 2.65 7.16 43.21
CA GLN A 690 1.75 6.29 43.93
C GLN A 690 1.53 4.95 43.21
N HIS A 691 1.41 4.99 41.87
CA HIS A 691 0.89 3.85 41.13
C HIS A 691 1.92 3.08 40.30
N PHE A 692 2.98 3.74 39.81
CA PHE A 692 3.98 3.10 38.97
C PHE A 692 5.33 2.90 39.67
N TRP A 693 5.67 3.72 40.66
CA TRP A 693 7.00 3.67 41.27
C TRP A 693 7.24 2.39 42.08
N GLN A 694 8.29 1.65 41.73
CA GLN A 694 8.74 0.49 42.47
C GLN A 694 9.99 0.86 43.27
N ALA A 695 9.80 1.37 44.50
CA ALA A 695 10.88 1.90 45.34
C ALA A 695 12.06 0.94 45.55
N ALA A 696 11.79 -0.36 45.69
CA ALA A 696 12.84 -1.39 45.82
C ALA A 696 13.73 -1.50 44.56
N MET A 697 13.16 -1.20 43.40
CA MET A 697 13.85 -1.26 42.11
C MET A 697 14.36 0.12 41.67
N GLY A 698 13.86 1.21 42.24
CA GLY A 698 14.20 2.56 41.80
C GLY A 698 13.80 2.84 40.35
N LEU A 699 12.70 2.22 39.87
CA LEU A 699 12.19 2.31 38.51
C LEU A 699 10.66 2.35 38.52
N TYR A 700 10.06 2.91 37.46
CA TYR A 700 8.62 2.87 37.24
C TYR A 700 8.22 1.62 36.45
N ALA A 701 7.14 0.96 36.87
CA ALA A 701 6.44 -0.03 36.07
C ALA A 701 5.72 0.62 34.88
N ASP A 702 5.51 -0.13 33.79
CA ASP A 702 5.10 0.48 32.51
C ASP A 702 3.62 0.74 32.38
N GLU A 703 2.78 -0.16 32.90
CA GLU A 703 1.37 -0.21 32.55
C GLU A 703 0.52 -0.77 33.70
N ALA A 704 -0.63 -0.14 33.90
CA ALA A 704 -1.69 -0.58 34.79
C ALA A 704 -3.03 -0.57 34.07
N ASP A 705 -3.97 -1.39 34.51
CA ASP A 705 -5.36 -1.29 34.09
C ASP A 705 -6.04 0.00 34.64
N SER A 706 -7.30 0.22 34.28
CA SER A 706 -8.06 1.39 34.74
C SER A 706 -8.31 1.44 36.26
N HIS A 707 -8.03 0.35 36.98
CA HIS A 707 -8.13 0.24 38.44
C HIS A 707 -6.77 0.33 39.14
N TRP A 708 -5.71 0.72 38.43
CA TRP A 708 -4.34 0.81 38.91
C TRP A 708 -3.71 -0.54 39.28
N THR A 709 -4.19 -1.65 38.72
CA THR A 709 -3.51 -2.94 38.82
C THR A 709 -2.37 -3.01 37.82
N LEU A 710 -1.13 -3.09 38.29
CA LEU A 710 0.05 -3.21 37.43
C LEU A 710 0.03 -4.52 36.64
N THR A 711 0.42 -4.45 35.37
CA THR A 711 0.67 -5.62 34.53
C THR A 711 2.05 -6.23 34.83
N ASP A 712 2.37 -7.38 34.23
CA ASP A 712 3.66 -8.05 34.38
C ASP A 712 4.77 -7.50 33.47
N TYR A 713 4.46 -6.57 32.56
CA TYR A 713 5.44 -6.01 31.62
C TYR A 713 6.24 -4.86 32.24
N ARG A 714 7.54 -4.82 31.96
CA ARG A 714 8.46 -3.73 32.32
C ARG A 714 9.29 -3.33 31.11
N GLY A 715 9.66 -2.07 31.02
CA GLY A 715 10.29 -1.48 29.86
C GLY A 715 11.10 -0.23 30.19
N GLN A 716 12.23 -0.08 29.50
CA GLN A 716 13.09 1.08 29.69
C GLN A 716 12.46 2.36 29.10
N ASN A 717 11.65 2.24 28.04
CA ASN A 717 11.12 3.37 27.28
C ASN A 717 10.28 4.33 28.16
N ALA A 718 9.40 3.79 29.00
CA ALA A 718 8.63 4.60 29.96
C ALA A 718 9.55 5.32 30.97
N ASN A 719 10.62 4.67 31.42
CA ASN A 719 11.58 5.21 32.37
C ASN A 719 12.49 6.29 31.76
N MET A 720 12.86 6.15 30.48
CA MET A 720 13.62 7.15 29.72
C MET A 720 12.82 8.45 29.58
N HIS A 721 11.58 8.38 29.12
CA HIS A 721 10.74 9.59 29.03
C HIS A 721 10.31 10.12 30.39
N ALA A 722 10.18 9.28 31.42
CA ALA A 722 10.02 9.77 32.78
C ALA A 722 11.26 10.59 33.19
N CYS A 723 12.47 10.11 32.92
CA CYS A 723 13.71 10.87 33.17
C CYS A 723 13.71 12.21 32.42
N GLU A 724 13.33 12.24 31.15
CA GLU A 724 13.17 13.46 30.37
C GLU A 724 12.18 14.45 31.01
N ALA A 725 11.01 13.95 31.41
CA ALA A 725 9.98 14.74 32.08
C ALA A 725 10.49 15.31 33.41
N MET A 726 11.23 14.52 34.19
CA MET A 726 11.80 14.95 35.47
C MET A 726 12.89 16.01 35.30
N ILE A 727 13.76 15.88 34.30
CA ILE A 727 14.76 16.92 33.95
C ILE A 727 14.04 18.22 33.60
N SER A 728 13.00 18.15 32.76
CA SER A 728 12.20 19.32 32.40
C SER A 728 11.46 19.90 33.60
N ALA A 729 10.90 19.07 34.47
CA ALA A 729 10.19 19.47 35.69
C ALA A 729 11.12 20.20 36.67
N GLY A 730 12.32 19.68 36.90
CA GLY A 730 13.31 20.32 37.74
C GLY A 730 13.78 21.67 37.18
N ARG A 731 13.98 21.78 35.86
CA ARG A 731 14.27 23.07 35.19
C ARG A 731 13.13 24.07 35.34
N ALA A 732 11.89 23.63 35.17
CA ALA A 732 10.70 24.49 35.23
C ALA A 732 10.38 24.97 36.66
N THR A 733 10.61 24.11 37.66
CA THR A 733 10.15 24.34 39.03
C THR A 733 11.25 24.82 39.98
N GLY A 734 12.50 24.41 39.74
CA GLY A 734 13.62 24.53 40.67
C GLY A 734 13.62 23.49 41.80
N GLU A 735 12.69 22.52 41.79
CA GLU A 735 12.54 21.54 42.87
C GLU A 735 13.48 20.34 42.70
N ARG A 736 14.23 20.01 43.75
CA ARG A 736 15.22 18.92 43.72
C ARG A 736 14.63 17.53 43.52
N ARG A 737 13.42 17.27 44.03
CA ARG A 737 12.77 15.94 43.96
C ARG A 737 12.70 15.37 42.54
N TYR A 738 12.51 16.23 41.54
CA TYR A 738 12.46 15.80 40.15
C TYR A 738 13.85 15.41 39.65
N ILE A 739 14.88 16.21 39.92
CA ILE A 739 16.25 15.91 39.50
C ILE A 739 16.80 14.66 40.20
N GLU A 740 16.51 14.50 41.49
CA GLU A 740 16.85 13.29 42.25
C GLU A 740 16.16 12.04 41.66
N ARG A 741 14.91 12.17 41.21
CA ARG A 741 14.22 11.08 40.53
C ARG A 741 14.82 10.77 39.16
N ALA A 742 15.16 11.79 38.37
CA ALA A 742 15.85 11.61 37.10
C ALA A 742 17.17 10.84 37.27
N GLU A 743 17.97 11.18 38.29
CA GLU A 743 19.21 10.46 38.64
C GLU A 743 18.95 8.99 38.96
N GLN A 744 17.93 8.68 39.78
CA GLN A 744 17.61 7.30 40.14
C GLN A 744 17.22 6.47 38.91
N LEU A 745 16.43 7.04 38.00
CA LEU A 745 16.05 6.39 36.74
C LEU A 745 17.26 6.17 35.83
N ALA A 746 18.11 7.19 35.69
CA ALA A 746 19.31 7.11 34.86
C ALA A 746 20.28 6.05 35.38
N GLN A 747 20.55 6.02 36.69
CA GLN A 747 21.36 4.96 37.31
C GLN A 747 20.70 3.59 37.14
N GLY A 748 19.38 3.52 37.29
CA GLY A 748 18.63 2.29 37.15
C GLY A 748 18.74 1.68 35.76
N ILE A 749 18.50 2.47 34.72
CA ILE A 749 18.51 1.98 33.34
C ILE A 749 19.93 1.89 32.78
N CYS A 750 20.70 2.99 32.82
CA CYS A 750 21.99 3.09 32.12
C CYS A 750 23.16 2.41 32.84
N GLN A 751 23.00 2.05 34.12
CA GLN A 751 23.99 1.26 34.85
C GLN A 751 23.45 -0.12 35.21
N ARG A 752 22.43 -0.22 36.05
CA ARG A 752 22.01 -1.51 36.60
C ARG A 752 21.37 -2.42 35.55
N GLN A 753 20.36 -1.93 34.83
CA GLN A 753 19.70 -2.74 33.80
C GLN A 753 20.61 -2.96 32.58
N ALA A 754 21.36 -1.94 32.15
CA ALA A 754 22.31 -2.08 31.05
C ALA A 754 23.42 -3.10 31.36
N ALA A 755 23.84 -3.27 32.63
CA ALA A 755 24.80 -4.30 33.02
C ALA A 755 24.29 -5.74 32.78
N LEU A 756 22.97 -5.94 32.67
CA LEU A 756 22.38 -7.24 32.33
C LEU A 756 22.42 -7.55 30.83
N SER A 757 22.83 -6.58 30.01
CA SER A 757 22.84 -6.64 28.54
C SER A 757 24.11 -6.01 27.96
N ASP A 758 25.28 -6.45 28.46
CA ASP A 758 26.61 -6.05 27.98
C ASP A 758 26.85 -4.53 27.94
N GLY A 759 26.22 -3.78 28.85
CA GLY A 759 26.33 -2.32 28.95
C GLY A 759 25.48 -1.55 27.95
N TRP A 760 24.64 -2.23 27.15
CA TRP A 760 23.64 -1.61 26.28
C TRP A 760 22.30 -1.52 26.98
N VAL A 761 21.51 -0.49 26.69
CA VAL A 761 20.16 -0.36 27.24
C VAL A 761 19.22 -1.28 26.45
N TRP A 762 18.77 -2.37 27.07
CA TRP A 762 17.76 -3.28 26.51
C TRP A 762 16.33 -2.79 26.77
N GLU A 763 15.40 -3.10 25.85
CA GLU A 763 14.04 -2.53 25.86
C GLU A 763 13.10 -3.15 26.89
N HIS A 764 13.15 -4.47 27.11
CA HIS A 764 12.05 -5.23 27.71
C HIS A 764 12.49 -6.10 28.89
N PHE A 765 11.72 -6.06 29.97
CA PHE A 765 11.97 -6.79 31.20
C PHE A 765 10.69 -7.44 31.72
N ARG A 766 10.84 -8.47 32.54
CA ARG A 766 9.74 -9.10 33.28
C ARG A 766 9.39 -8.27 34.52
N ALA A 767 8.32 -8.65 35.22
CA ALA A 767 7.85 -7.98 36.44
C ALA A 767 8.94 -7.84 37.53
N ASP A 768 9.91 -8.74 37.56
CA ASP A 768 11.07 -8.74 38.48
C ASP A 768 12.30 -7.98 37.94
N TRP A 769 12.16 -7.29 36.80
CA TRP A 769 13.23 -6.60 36.07
C TRP A 769 14.34 -7.50 35.50
N SER A 770 14.12 -8.82 35.44
CA SER A 770 14.98 -9.70 34.63
C SER A 770 14.77 -9.44 33.13
N VAL A 771 15.84 -9.57 32.34
CA VAL A 771 15.80 -9.31 30.90
C VAL A 771 14.83 -10.25 30.20
N ASP A 772 13.89 -9.71 29.42
CA ASP A 772 13.09 -10.49 28.48
C ASP A 772 13.63 -10.34 27.06
N TRP A 773 14.45 -11.30 26.64
CA TRP A 773 15.06 -11.36 25.33
C TRP A 773 14.09 -11.64 24.18
N ASN A 774 12.87 -12.12 24.47
CA ASN A 774 11.95 -12.60 23.45
C ASN A 774 10.69 -11.74 23.31
N TYR A 775 10.50 -10.75 24.18
CA TYR A 775 9.36 -9.85 24.12
C TYR A 775 9.28 -9.18 22.74
N ASN A 776 8.15 -9.35 22.04
CA ASN A 776 7.92 -8.87 20.68
C ASN A 776 8.95 -9.28 19.61
N ARG A 777 9.72 -10.37 19.80
CA ARG A 777 10.69 -10.84 18.79
C ARG A 777 10.09 -11.10 17.40
N HIS A 778 8.81 -11.42 17.35
CA HIS A 778 8.03 -11.63 16.13
C HIS A 778 7.49 -10.33 15.51
N ASP A 779 7.42 -9.24 16.29
CA ASP A 779 6.94 -7.91 15.89
C ASP A 779 8.03 -6.86 16.20
N ARG A 780 9.12 -6.94 15.46
CA ARG A 780 10.34 -6.14 15.73
C ARG A 780 10.14 -4.64 15.51
N SER A 781 9.18 -4.29 14.66
CA SER A 781 8.84 -2.92 14.27
C SER A 781 7.66 -2.34 15.06
N ASN A 782 7.26 -2.97 16.18
CA ASN A 782 6.15 -2.48 16.99
C ASN A 782 6.34 -1.00 17.36
N ILE A 783 5.30 -0.20 17.18
CA ILE A 783 5.38 1.27 17.26
C ILE A 783 5.73 1.83 18.65
N PHE A 784 5.52 1.05 19.72
CA PHE A 784 5.79 1.43 21.11
C PHE A 784 6.71 0.46 21.85
N ARG A 785 6.74 -0.83 21.47
CA ARG A 785 7.51 -1.89 22.12
C ARG A 785 8.30 -2.74 21.10
N PRO A 786 9.22 -2.14 20.33
CA PRO A 786 9.98 -2.83 19.30
C PRO A 786 11.01 -3.80 19.91
N TRP A 787 11.25 -4.94 19.25
CA TRP A 787 12.28 -5.88 19.69
C TRP A 787 13.67 -5.49 19.24
N GLY A 788 14.67 -5.79 20.08
CA GLY A 788 16.07 -5.47 19.86
C GLY A 788 16.49 -4.19 20.55
N TYR A 789 17.80 -3.92 20.57
CA TYR A 789 18.34 -2.63 20.99
C TYR A 789 17.89 -1.56 20.01
N GLN A 790 17.18 -0.54 20.50
CA GLN A 790 16.85 0.62 19.68
C GLN A 790 18.02 1.59 19.71
N LEU A 791 18.63 1.82 18.54
CA LEU A 791 19.82 2.65 18.42
C LEU A 791 19.54 4.10 18.84
N GLY A 792 18.33 4.58 18.52
CA GLY A 792 17.86 5.91 18.95
C GLY A 792 17.75 6.05 20.46
N HIS A 793 17.29 5.03 21.19
CA HIS A 793 17.20 5.09 22.66
C HIS A 793 18.58 5.15 23.33
N GLN A 794 19.61 4.52 22.75
CA GLN A 794 20.98 4.67 23.28
C GLN A 794 21.43 6.13 23.19
N THR A 795 21.20 6.77 22.04
CA THR A 795 21.57 8.17 21.82
C THR A 795 20.71 9.15 22.60
N GLU A 796 19.43 8.84 22.81
CA GLU A 796 18.53 9.65 23.63
C GLU A 796 18.96 9.59 25.10
N TRP A 797 19.33 8.42 25.63
CA TRP A 797 19.96 8.33 26.95
C TRP A 797 21.27 9.12 27.02
N ALA A 798 22.11 9.08 25.98
CA ALA A 798 23.32 9.91 25.94
C ALA A 798 22.98 11.41 26.05
N LYS A 799 21.96 11.88 25.32
CA LYS A 799 21.44 13.26 25.42
C LYS A 799 20.95 13.57 26.84
N LEU A 800 20.11 12.72 27.42
CA LEU A 800 19.52 12.93 28.74
C LEU A 800 20.58 12.94 29.87
N LEU A 801 21.58 12.06 29.80
CA LEU A 801 22.68 12.03 30.77
C LEU A 801 23.49 13.34 30.76
N LEU A 802 23.72 13.94 29.59
CA LEU A 802 24.41 15.23 29.50
C LEU A 802 23.54 16.36 30.03
N GLN A 803 22.25 16.36 29.70
CA GLN A 803 21.29 17.33 30.24
C GLN A 803 21.13 17.21 31.76
N LEU A 804 21.23 16.00 32.32
CA LEU A 804 21.22 15.74 33.74
C LEU A 804 22.53 16.18 34.39
N ASP A 805 23.69 15.94 33.75
CA ASP A 805 25.00 16.39 34.24
C ASP A 805 25.07 17.91 34.44
N ASP A 806 24.41 18.69 33.59
CA ASP A 806 24.29 20.15 33.76
C ASP A 806 23.54 20.56 35.06
N LEU A 807 22.64 19.71 35.55
CA LEU A 807 21.78 19.98 36.72
C LEU A 807 22.25 19.28 37.99
N HIS A 808 22.83 18.10 37.82
CA HIS A 808 23.31 17.20 38.85
C HIS A 808 24.55 16.46 38.33
N PRO A 809 25.73 17.09 38.38
CA PRO A 809 26.95 16.50 37.84
C PRO A 809 27.31 15.19 38.54
N ALA A 810 27.65 14.16 37.76
CA ALA A 810 28.11 12.89 38.30
C ALA A 810 29.27 12.32 37.45
N PRO A 811 30.28 11.67 38.06
CA PRO A 811 31.48 11.21 37.36
C PRO A 811 31.21 10.17 36.26
N TRP A 812 30.01 9.56 36.26
CA TRP A 812 29.62 8.51 35.35
C TRP A 812 28.77 8.98 34.17
N HIS A 813 28.16 10.17 34.22
CA HIS A 813 27.23 10.65 33.19
C HIS A 813 27.90 10.76 31.83
N ARG A 814 28.98 11.56 31.73
CA ARG A 814 29.66 11.80 30.46
C ARG A 814 30.30 10.54 29.87
N PRO A 815 31.05 9.72 30.64
CA PRO A 815 31.60 8.48 30.10
C PRO A 815 30.52 7.51 29.62
N CYS A 816 29.38 7.42 30.31
CA CYS A 816 28.27 6.59 29.86
C CYS A 816 27.62 7.15 28.59
N ALA A 817 27.41 8.46 28.50
CA ALA A 817 26.84 9.11 27.32
C ALA A 817 27.72 8.91 26.08
N GLN A 818 29.04 9.11 26.20
CA GLN A 818 30.01 8.86 25.12
C GLN A 818 29.94 7.40 24.67
N ARG A 819 30.00 6.45 25.60
CA ARG A 819 29.93 5.01 25.29
C ARG A 819 28.66 4.64 24.54
N LEU A 820 27.49 5.10 25.00
CA LEU A 820 26.21 4.79 24.36
C LEU A 820 26.14 5.36 22.94
N PHE A 821 26.56 6.62 22.77
CA PHE A 821 26.55 7.28 21.47
C PHE A 821 27.54 6.63 20.48
N ASP A 822 28.80 6.46 20.87
CA ASP A 822 29.85 5.92 20.02
C ASP A 822 29.52 4.50 19.58
N ALA A 823 29.02 3.67 20.50
CA ALA A 823 28.65 2.31 20.21
C ALA A 823 27.45 2.24 19.26
N ALA A 824 26.44 3.11 19.44
CA ALA A 824 25.29 3.22 18.55
C ALA A 824 25.70 3.69 17.15
N MET A 825 26.60 4.68 17.02
CA MET A 825 27.08 5.15 15.72
C MET A 825 27.92 4.09 15.01
N ALA A 826 28.81 3.42 15.74
CA ALA A 826 29.69 2.39 15.18
C ALA A 826 28.93 1.18 14.62
N LYS A 827 27.84 0.76 15.28
CA LYS A 827 27.07 -0.43 14.88
C LYS A 827 25.83 -0.10 14.04
N GLY A 828 25.25 1.08 14.24
CA GLY A 828 23.94 1.45 13.70
C GLY A 828 23.96 2.26 12.42
N TRP A 829 25.07 2.94 12.10
CA TRP A 829 25.17 3.74 10.88
C TRP A 829 25.25 2.84 9.64
N ASP A 830 24.35 3.03 8.69
CA ASP A 830 24.42 2.32 7.41
C ASP A 830 25.47 2.98 6.51
N THR A 831 26.59 2.29 6.31
CA THR A 831 27.71 2.80 5.50
C THR A 831 27.43 2.79 4.00
N VAL A 832 26.36 2.12 3.55
CA VAL A 832 25.96 2.02 2.14
C VAL A 832 24.99 3.13 1.77
N HIS A 833 23.95 3.32 2.58
CA HIS A 833 22.86 4.26 2.28
C HIS A 833 22.84 5.51 3.18
N GLY A 834 23.70 5.56 4.21
CA GLY A 834 23.66 6.61 5.22
C GLY A 834 22.52 6.42 6.22
N GLY A 835 22.55 7.22 7.27
CA GLY A 835 21.54 7.22 8.32
C GLY A 835 21.64 6.04 9.27
N ILE A 836 21.01 6.19 10.42
CA ILE A 836 21.06 5.21 11.51
C ILE A 836 19.90 4.22 11.36
N CYS A 837 20.18 2.92 11.34
CA CYS A 837 19.15 1.86 11.35
C CYS A 837 18.31 1.91 12.64
N TYR A 838 17.14 1.28 12.62
CA TYR A 838 16.23 1.32 13.75
C TYR A 838 16.68 0.40 14.91
N GLY A 839 16.76 -0.90 14.63
CA GLY A 839 16.91 -1.93 15.65
C GLY A 839 18.09 -2.88 15.40
N MET A 840 18.77 -3.25 16.48
CA MET A 840 19.88 -4.21 16.49
C MET A 840 19.58 -5.39 17.41
N ALA A 841 19.79 -6.61 16.94
CA ALA A 841 19.63 -7.83 17.72
C ALA A 841 20.75 -8.01 18.77
N PRO A 842 20.56 -8.89 19.77
CA PRO A 842 21.59 -9.22 20.77
C PRO A 842 22.93 -9.68 20.20
N ASP A 843 22.92 -10.31 19.02
CA ASP A 843 24.14 -10.76 18.33
C ASP A 843 24.87 -9.65 17.55
N GLY A 844 24.34 -8.42 17.58
CA GLY A 844 24.88 -7.25 16.89
C GLY A 844 24.42 -7.11 15.43
N SER A 845 23.61 -8.03 14.91
CA SER A 845 23.01 -7.88 13.57
C SER A 845 21.90 -6.83 13.56
N ILE A 846 21.73 -6.12 12.45
CA ILE A 846 20.59 -5.21 12.27
C ILE A 846 19.32 -6.04 12.09
N CYS A 847 18.36 -5.90 13.00
CA CYS A 847 17.10 -6.63 12.98
C CYS A 847 15.93 -5.81 12.42
N ASP A 848 16.10 -4.49 12.36
CA ASP A 848 15.24 -3.55 11.64
C ASP A 848 16.14 -2.49 10.98
N ASP A 849 16.24 -2.56 9.65
CA ASP A 849 17.09 -1.70 8.82
C ASP A 849 16.36 -0.44 8.31
N GLY A 850 15.11 -0.24 8.73
CA GLY A 850 14.36 0.98 8.52
C GLY A 850 15.05 2.19 9.14
N LYS A 851 14.79 3.36 8.56
CA LYS A 851 15.31 4.64 9.03
C LYS A 851 14.14 5.43 9.58
N TYR A 852 14.21 5.80 10.85
CA TYR A 852 13.12 6.50 11.53
C TYR A 852 13.57 7.91 11.87
N HIS A 853 12.71 8.90 11.63
CA HIS A 853 13.06 10.32 11.80
C HIS A 853 13.55 10.62 13.23
N TRP A 854 12.87 10.06 14.23
CA TRP A 854 13.15 10.31 15.64
C TRP A 854 14.53 9.77 16.06
N VAL A 855 14.97 8.62 15.51
CA VAL A 855 16.31 8.07 15.78
C VAL A 855 17.37 9.07 15.33
N GLN A 856 17.19 9.67 14.14
CA GLN A 856 18.14 10.65 13.63
C GLN A 856 18.11 11.95 14.44
N ALA A 857 16.92 12.42 14.81
CA ALA A 857 16.73 13.66 15.57
C ALA A 857 17.36 13.58 16.98
N GLU A 858 17.15 12.48 17.70
CA GLU A 858 17.77 12.30 19.02
C GLU A 858 19.29 12.15 18.92
N SER A 859 19.77 11.48 17.87
CA SER A 859 21.20 11.28 17.64
C SER A 859 21.92 12.59 17.30
N LEU A 860 21.36 13.45 16.45
CA LEU A 860 21.99 14.76 16.18
C LEU A 860 21.99 15.65 17.42
N ALA A 861 20.94 15.62 18.25
CA ALA A 861 20.93 16.38 19.51
C ALA A 861 22.02 15.88 20.47
N ALA A 862 22.13 14.55 20.64
CA ALA A 862 23.17 13.93 21.46
C ALA A 862 24.58 14.31 20.97
N ALA A 863 24.82 14.26 19.66
CA ALA A 863 26.10 14.63 19.05
C ALA A 863 26.49 16.09 19.37
N ALA A 864 25.57 17.03 19.22
CA ALA A 864 25.83 18.44 19.55
C ALA A 864 26.14 18.64 21.04
N LEU A 865 25.39 17.99 21.93
CA LEU A 865 25.62 18.09 23.37
C LEU A 865 26.97 17.47 23.76
N LEU A 866 27.33 16.33 23.20
CA LEU A 866 28.65 15.71 23.41
C LEU A 866 29.76 16.62 22.94
N ALA A 867 29.62 17.24 21.76
CA ALA A 867 30.61 18.18 21.24
C ALA A 867 30.84 19.37 22.19
N LEU A 868 29.78 19.88 22.80
CA LEU A 868 29.85 20.99 23.75
C LEU A 868 30.44 20.58 25.11
N HIS A 869 30.12 19.37 25.60
CA HIS A 869 30.59 18.90 26.91
C HIS A 869 32.03 18.37 26.90
N THR A 870 32.46 17.79 25.78
CA THR A 870 33.78 17.16 25.63
C THR A 870 34.79 18.05 24.93
N GLY A 871 34.32 18.96 24.08
CA GLY A 871 35.18 19.75 23.19
C GLY A 871 35.75 18.96 22.01
N GLU A 872 35.37 17.69 21.84
CA GLU A 872 35.91 16.83 20.79
C GLU A 872 35.23 17.12 19.43
N PRO A 873 36.00 17.44 18.37
CA PRO A 873 35.44 17.79 17.06
C PRO A 873 34.63 16.67 16.39
N VAL A 874 34.93 15.40 16.70
CA VAL A 874 34.29 14.24 16.07
C VAL A 874 32.77 14.23 16.25
N TYR A 875 32.26 14.75 17.36
CA TYR A 875 30.82 14.82 17.58
C TYR A 875 30.16 15.92 16.75
N TRP A 876 30.87 17.00 16.44
CA TRP A 876 30.40 17.98 15.47
C TRP A 876 30.38 17.41 14.05
N ASP A 877 31.34 16.54 13.70
CA ASP A 877 31.33 15.85 12.40
C ASP A 877 30.13 14.89 12.30
N TRP A 878 29.80 14.17 13.38
CA TRP A 878 28.59 13.35 13.44
C TRP A 878 27.31 14.18 13.39
N TYR A 879 27.25 15.31 14.10
CA TYR A 879 26.14 16.25 14.04
C TYR A 879 25.86 16.70 12.60
N ASP A 880 26.89 17.20 11.90
CA ASP A 880 26.75 17.66 10.53
C ASP A 880 26.41 16.51 9.57
N ARG A 881 27.00 15.32 9.76
CA ARG A 881 26.72 14.14 8.93
C ARG A 881 25.27 13.66 9.06
N ILE A 882 24.74 13.60 10.27
CA ILE A 882 23.34 13.22 10.51
C ILE A 882 22.42 14.29 9.93
N TRP A 883 22.75 15.58 10.09
CA TRP A 883 21.99 16.66 9.47
C TRP A 883 21.98 16.63 7.96
N ASP A 884 23.14 16.44 7.31
CA ASP A 884 23.24 16.32 5.85
C ASP A 884 22.32 15.18 5.34
N TYR A 885 22.33 14.05 6.03
CA TYR A 885 21.47 12.91 5.73
C TYR A 885 19.98 13.25 5.90
N CYS A 886 19.60 13.82 7.05
CA CYS A 886 18.20 14.20 7.33
C CYS A 886 17.70 15.27 6.37
N TRP A 887 18.51 16.28 6.10
CA TRP A 887 18.21 17.34 5.16
C TRP A 887 17.93 16.80 3.77
N THR A 888 18.68 15.78 3.35
CA THR A 888 18.51 15.18 2.03
C THR A 888 17.30 14.24 1.95
N HIS A 889 17.07 13.45 3.00
CA HIS A 889 16.15 12.30 2.91
C HIS A 889 14.88 12.41 3.77
N PHE A 890 14.97 13.05 4.93
CA PHE A 890 13.86 13.12 5.89
C PHE A 890 13.06 14.41 5.77
N VAL A 891 13.72 15.55 5.59
CA VAL A 891 13.03 16.84 5.47
C VAL A 891 12.19 16.84 4.19
N ASP A 892 10.88 16.96 4.36
CA ASP A 892 9.96 17.08 3.23
C ASP A 892 9.98 18.54 2.75
N HIS A 893 10.84 18.82 1.77
CA HIS A 893 10.98 20.14 1.18
C HIS A 893 9.75 20.61 0.41
N ARG A 894 8.80 19.71 0.12
CA ARG A 894 7.59 20.02 -0.64
C ARG A 894 6.46 20.47 0.27
N HIS A 895 6.21 19.72 1.34
CA HIS A 895 5.07 19.96 2.23
C HIS A 895 5.46 20.50 3.61
N GLY A 896 6.75 20.47 3.97
CA GLY A 896 7.23 20.76 5.31
C GLY A 896 7.17 19.52 6.22
N ALA A 897 7.67 19.66 7.44
CA ALA A 897 7.87 18.54 8.37
C ALA A 897 8.84 17.46 7.84
N TRP A 898 8.94 16.33 8.55
CA TRP A 898 9.84 15.23 8.19
C TRP A 898 9.02 13.99 7.83
N PHE A 899 9.45 13.23 6.83
CA PHE A 899 8.91 11.89 6.59
C PHE A 899 9.08 11.00 7.83
N ARG A 900 8.09 10.17 8.13
CA ARG A 900 8.10 9.37 9.37
C ARG A 900 9.15 8.25 9.34
N ILE A 901 9.11 7.44 8.29
CA ILE A 901 9.99 6.27 8.13
C ILE A 901 10.42 6.19 6.66
N LEU A 902 11.70 5.92 6.46
CA LEU A 902 12.25 5.50 5.17
C LEU A 902 12.67 4.04 5.26
N ASP A 903 12.61 3.34 4.12
CA ASP A 903 13.26 2.04 4.04
C ASP A 903 14.80 2.19 4.05
N ARG A 904 15.52 1.07 4.09
CA ARG A 904 16.99 1.08 4.07
C ARG A 904 17.60 1.88 2.91
N ALA A 905 16.91 1.95 1.77
CA ALA A 905 17.37 2.68 0.59
C ALA A 905 16.92 4.15 0.59
N ASN A 906 16.50 4.68 1.75
CA ASN A 906 16.03 6.05 1.97
C ASN A 906 14.75 6.40 1.19
N ARG A 907 13.91 5.41 0.85
CA ARG A 907 12.63 5.66 0.17
C ARG A 907 11.52 5.76 1.20
N ASN A 908 10.73 6.83 1.10
CA ASN A 908 9.47 6.91 1.82
C ASN A 908 8.48 5.89 1.21
N HIS A 909 8.04 4.92 2.00
CA HIS A 909 7.15 3.84 1.57
C HIS A 909 5.78 3.90 2.25
N THR A 910 5.53 4.95 3.04
CA THR A 910 4.24 5.26 3.65
C THR A 910 3.83 6.68 3.29
N ARG A 911 2.53 6.96 3.30
CA ARG A 911 2.03 8.34 3.20
C ARG A 911 1.75 8.95 4.56
N GLU A 912 1.93 8.22 5.65
CA GLU A 912 1.67 8.71 7.01
C GLU A 912 2.81 9.60 7.48
N LYS A 913 2.57 10.91 7.51
CA LYS A 913 3.47 11.88 8.14
C LYS A 913 3.48 11.69 9.66
N SER A 914 2.30 11.49 10.24
CA SER A 914 2.11 11.27 11.67
C SER A 914 0.93 10.33 11.91
N ASN A 915 1.13 9.37 12.81
CA ASN A 915 0.10 8.49 13.36
C ASN A 915 0.11 8.60 14.90
N ALA A 916 -0.59 7.72 15.61
CA ALA A 916 -0.71 7.78 17.07
C ALA A 916 0.66 7.90 17.76
N GLY A 917 0.86 9.00 18.49
CA GLY A 917 2.10 9.30 19.22
C GLY A 917 3.28 9.78 18.37
N LYS A 918 3.16 10.02 17.05
CA LYS A 918 4.30 10.34 16.17
C LYS A 918 4.30 11.75 15.56
N VAL A 919 3.68 12.72 16.23
CA VAL A 919 3.85 14.16 15.93
C VAL A 919 5.34 14.55 16.06
N ASP A 920 5.80 15.57 15.32
CA ASP A 920 7.19 16.07 15.23
C ASP A 920 7.82 16.66 16.52
N TYR A 921 7.46 16.13 17.68
CA TYR A 921 8.09 16.44 18.96
C TYR A 921 9.61 16.26 18.92
N HIS A 922 10.11 15.12 18.44
CA HIS A 922 11.56 14.83 18.41
C HIS A 922 12.32 15.79 17.49
N ASN A 923 11.77 16.08 16.32
CA ASN A 923 12.44 16.92 15.33
C ASN A 923 12.55 18.37 15.82
N LEU A 924 11.46 18.91 16.41
CA LEU A 924 11.51 20.22 17.05
C LEU A 924 12.37 20.23 18.31
N GLY A 925 12.26 19.18 19.13
CA GLY A 925 13.00 19.01 20.38
C GLY A 925 14.51 18.99 20.14
N ALA A 926 14.98 18.25 19.14
CA ALA A 926 16.38 18.22 18.76
C ALA A 926 16.90 19.61 18.38
N CYS A 927 16.19 20.34 17.52
CA CYS A 927 16.57 21.72 17.18
C CYS A 927 16.55 22.65 18.40
N TYR A 928 15.56 22.49 19.28
CA TYR A 928 15.42 23.31 20.48
C TYR A 928 16.55 23.05 21.49
N ASP A 929 16.87 21.80 21.77
CA ASP A 929 17.93 21.40 22.69
C ASP A 929 19.30 21.91 22.21
N VAL A 930 19.60 21.74 20.93
CA VAL A 930 20.84 22.28 20.31
C VAL A 930 20.87 23.81 20.40
N LEU A 931 19.76 24.48 20.10
CA LEU A 931 19.65 25.93 20.18
C LEU A 931 19.90 26.45 21.60
N MET A 932 19.34 25.79 22.61
CA MET A 932 19.54 26.16 24.02
C MET A 932 20.98 25.90 24.48
N ALA A 933 21.55 24.76 24.10
CA ALA A 933 22.93 24.41 24.45
C ALA A 933 23.95 25.39 23.84
N LEU A 934 23.79 25.75 22.56
CA LEU A 934 24.64 26.75 21.91
C LEU A 934 24.54 28.14 22.57
N GLN A 935 23.36 28.53 23.02
CA GLN A 935 23.16 29.80 23.74
C GLN A 935 23.75 29.80 25.16
N ALA A 936 23.81 28.64 25.81
CA ALA A 936 24.47 28.48 27.10
C ALA A 936 26.00 28.53 26.94
N GLY A 937 26.56 27.78 25.98
CA GLY A 937 28.00 27.77 25.68
C GLY A 937 28.53 29.13 25.23
N GLY A 938 27.77 29.87 24.40
CA GLY A 938 28.11 31.23 23.99
C GLY A 938 28.08 32.27 25.13
N ARG A 939 27.36 31.99 26.23
CA ARG A 939 27.36 32.83 27.45
C ARG A 939 28.52 32.50 28.38
N GLN A 940 29.00 31.25 28.41
CA GLN A 940 30.22 30.88 29.13
C GLN A 940 31.48 31.41 28.42
N GLN A 941 31.56 31.37 27.08
CA GLN A 941 32.69 31.93 26.31
C GLN A 941 32.79 33.47 26.32
N ARG A 942 31.71 34.20 26.66
CA ARG A 942 31.73 35.67 26.83
C ARG A 942 31.97 36.10 28.29
N ARG A 943 31.99 35.16 29.23
CA ARG A 943 32.25 35.39 30.67
C ARG A 943 33.64 34.90 31.12
N ALA A 944 34.29 34.04 30.33
CA ALA A 944 35.73 33.81 30.35
C ALA A 944 36.42 34.86 29.48
#